data_AF-A0A3D1UIV6-F1
#
_entry.id   AF-A0A3D1UIV6-F1
#
_cell.length_a   1.000
_cell.length_b   1.000
_cell.length_c   1.000
_cell.angle_alpha   90.00
_cell.angle_beta   90.00
_cell.angle_gamma   90.00
#
_symmetry.space_group_name_H-M   'P 1'
#
loop_
_entity.id
_entity.type
_entity.pdbx_description
1 polymer ?
#
loop_
_entity_poly.entity_id
_entity_poly.type
_entity_poly.pdbx_seq_one_letter_code
_entity_poly.pdbx_strand_id
1 'polypeptide(L)'
;MWAGAAVVCALFAAHAEERTVAAGETLKFDLQASYNSSDSVLAVEDGGCVHVEQAGEYKCRFDLRGESAVLEISGWNSDKTLSGKILGAGTIRCANQWNNRSWNVAPATKLTGDLSDFSGRFELNYLSLDLSSAAGNVNASAVTGQQRGIDQNNNDPTVGAGFVLGSKQTLSVGWLDGRIWVRGADATSCLAVSGSTGKSSAIAVGPVGLKTLDETAPLPLLMVTNDAVATVWGGDFIRIEGTNGIVRIADGTTHIYKPVPNVNMEVLAGGTLEFGNTEVLSKVDPALWLDASKAETLDPYTVGGKEIVYTNNSAVIRRWSDCRAKQTKLYGLNPFGLDENGSGVPSQFPYLLSEGCNGKDVLSFGRGAVNGKVFGLDSQWGRVSADGTPFPSGVSEIAENRRLPFNKAVGVKWAIMVYSAQNNLVSEDQMYLSGFCPGQDVFGPIRGFQSVFNGSEESEWSSESVSQASVKTAFMRGWQQNNTLKTDGTPVWLDGEKVAYPSSMPLSGGFQVLTIDARLADGSATVVRALGTRTDDGQNCGGQTYGEMLLFSDELTDVQRLAIEAYLGCKWRLPGLDFSVSSLSVEAGGNVLAGREGLPVGLAPGLAFAAKDGKVVNPMNLPDVEMNAAVSGAISLAFDKANPKIGRYPLVSAKKLDGLKPEEWEFATTPAALKGRKVELVWEKNDSGDYARVYAKVEATGFSLSFR
;
A
#
# COMPACT_ATOMS: atom_id res chain seq x y z
N MET A 1 0.88 80.24 51.77
CA MET A 1 1.64 78.98 51.94
C MET A 1 0.82 77.87 51.32
N TRP A 2 1.24 77.38 50.15
CA TRP A 2 0.70 76.18 49.51
C TRP A 2 1.58 75.00 49.91
N ALA A 3 0.98 73.93 50.43
CA ALA A 3 1.64 72.65 50.61
C ALA A 3 0.95 71.65 49.67
N GLY A 4 1.69 71.18 48.67
CA GLY A 4 1.23 70.20 47.69
C GLY A 4 1.19 68.80 48.29
N ALA A 5 0.09 68.09 48.06
CA ALA A 5 0.00 66.65 48.25
C ALA A 5 0.50 65.97 46.96
N ALA A 6 1.64 65.29 47.06
CA ALA A 6 2.09 64.37 46.02
C ALA A 6 1.27 63.08 46.11
N VAL A 7 0.45 62.82 45.10
CA VAL A 7 -0.13 61.49 44.86
C VAL A 7 0.97 60.64 44.23
N VAL A 8 1.49 59.68 44.99
CA VAL A 8 2.39 58.65 44.46
C VAL A 8 1.52 57.64 43.70
N CYS A 9 1.49 57.76 42.37
CA CYS A 9 1.08 56.66 41.51
C CYS A 9 2.17 55.59 41.56
N ALA A 10 1.94 54.53 42.34
CA ALA A 10 2.73 53.31 42.21
C ALA A 10 2.40 52.67 40.85
N LEU A 11 3.30 52.81 39.87
CA LEU A 11 3.34 51.91 38.73
C LEU A 11 3.65 50.51 39.29
N PHE A 12 2.68 49.60 39.24
CA PHE A 12 2.96 48.18 39.32
C PHE A 12 3.68 47.78 38.04
N ALA A 13 5.01 47.74 38.08
CA ALA A 13 5.79 47.02 37.09
C ALA A 13 5.52 45.53 37.30
N ALA A 14 5.03 44.84 36.27
CA ALA A 14 4.93 43.38 36.28
C ALA A 14 6.36 42.81 36.42
N HIS A 15 6.68 42.23 37.58
CA HIS A 15 7.93 41.50 37.75
C HIS A 15 7.87 40.20 36.96
N ALA A 16 8.92 39.90 36.20
CA ALA A 16 9.13 38.59 35.60
C ALA A 16 9.08 37.53 36.72
N GLU A 17 8.11 36.62 36.65
CA GLU A 17 7.91 35.56 37.63
C GLU A 17 8.24 34.22 36.98
N GLU A 18 9.19 33.47 37.53
CA GLU A 18 9.35 32.05 37.22
C GLU A 18 8.54 31.24 38.24
N ARG A 19 7.59 30.46 37.75
CA ARG A 19 6.81 29.52 38.55
C ARG A 19 7.11 28.10 38.07
N THR A 20 7.57 27.27 39.00
CA THR A 20 7.83 25.85 38.77
C THR A 20 6.60 25.01 39.10
N VAL A 21 6.27 24.05 38.24
CA VAL A 21 5.23 23.03 38.43
C VAL A 21 5.94 21.68 38.58
N ALA A 22 5.87 21.11 39.79
CA ALA A 22 6.63 19.92 40.14
C ALA A 22 6.02 18.62 39.58
N ALA A 23 6.78 17.53 39.62
CA ALA A 23 6.30 16.20 39.27
C ALA A 23 5.05 15.81 40.09
N GLY A 24 3.97 15.40 39.42
CA GLY A 24 2.69 15.07 40.06
C GLY A 24 1.83 16.29 40.44
N GLU A 25 2.31 17.51 40.21
CA GLU A 25 1.52 18.73 40.37
C GLU A 25 0.73 19.04 39.09
N THR A 26 -0.55 19.38 39.25
CA THR A 26 -1.36 19.97 38.17
C THR A 26 -1.70 21.41 38.50
N LEU A 27 -1.09 22.34 37.78
CA LEU A 27 -1.43 23.75 37.84
C LEU A 27 -2.59 24.08 36.89
N LYS A 28 -3.74 24.49 37.43
CA LYS A 28 -4.77 25.16 36.62
C LYS A 28 -4.36 26.61 36.33
N PHE A 29 -4.16 26.95 35.06
CA PHE A 29 -3.73 28.27 34.65
C PHE A 29 -4.83 29.31 34.88
N ASP A 30 -4.50 30.39 35.60
CA ASP A 30 -5.37 31.55 35.81
C ASP A 30 -4.94 32.74 34.95
N LEU A 31 -5.83 33.24 34.10
CA LEU A 31 -5.56 34.37 33.21
C LEU A 31 -5.28 35.68 33.95
N GLN A 32 -5.76 35.82 35.19
CA GLN A 32 -5.53 37.00 36.03
C GLN A 32 -4.24 36.91 36.86
N ALA A 33 -3.54 35.77 36.80
CA ALA A 33 -2.33 35.60 37.58
C ALA A 33 -1.17 36.47 37.05
N SER A 34 -0.30 36.90 37.97
CA SER A 34 0.90 37.69 37.68
C SER A 34 1.85 37.03 36.68
N TYR A 35 1.87 35.69 36.66
CA TYR A 35 2.67 34.93 35.71
C TYR A 35 2.10 34.91 34.28
N ASN A 36 0.90 35.44 33.99
CA ASN A 36 0.39 35.61 32.62
C ASN A 36 0.96 36.88 31.96
N SER A 37 2.28 36.92 31.79
CA SER A 37 3.03 38.04 31.21
C SER A 37 4.08 37.52 30.23
N SER A 38 4.44 38.33 29.22
CA SER A 38 5.47 37.97 28.23
C SER A 38 6.85 37.70 28.84
N ASP A 39 7.12 38.27 30.02
CA ASP A 39 8.41 38.16 30.72
C ASP A 39 8.44 37.02 31.73
N SER A 40 7.31 36.34 31.95
CA SER A 40 7.17 35.28 32.96
C SER A 40 7.38 33.89 32.37
N VAL A 41 7.84 32.96 33.21
CA VAL A 41 8.16 31.58 32.82
C VAL A 41 7.38 30.60 33.69
N LEU A 42 6.72 29.64 33.04
CA LEU A 42 6.21 28.43 33.67
C LEU A 42 7.12 27.25 33.35
N ALA A 43 7.94 26.89 34.32
CA ALA A 43 8.79 25.71 34.26
C ALA A 43 8.01 24.48 34.68
N VAL A 44 7.71 23.58 33.75
CA VAL A 44 6.98 22.34 34.01
C VAL A 44 8.00 21.21 34.07
N GLU A 45 8.27 20.72 35.27
CA GLU A 45 9.21 19.62 35.49
C GLU A 45 8.62 18.30 34.97
N ASP A 46 9.48 17.29 34.76
CA ASP A 46 9.08 15.99 34.26
C ASP A 46 7.98 15.36 35.14
N GLY A 47 6.81 15.08 34.55
CA GLY A 47 5.63 14.58 35.25
C GLY A 47 4.73 15.65 35.87
N GLY A 48 5.07 16.94 35.74
CA GLY A 48 4.20 18.07 36.06
C GLY A 48 3.21 18.40 34.94
N CYS A 49 2.12 19.08 35.26
CA CYS A 49 1.07 19.43 34.31
C CYS A 49 0.56 20.87 34.48
N VAL A 50 0.45 21.61 33.38
CA VAL A 50 -0.27 22.88 33.33
C VAL A 50 -1.55 22.71 32.53
N HIS A 51 -2.69 23.06 33.13
CA HIS A 51 -4.02 22.92 32.54
C HIS A 51 -4.58 24.27 32.10
N VAL A 52 -4.89 24.41 30.81
CA VAL A 52 -5.36 25.60 30.11
C VAL A 52 -6.81 25.38 29.65
N GLU A 53 -7.77 26.02 30.33
CA GLU A 53 -9.22 25.81 30.09
C GLU A 53 -9.97 27.08 29.65
N GLN A 54 -9.56 28.25 30.17
CA GLN A 54 -10.28 29.51 30.00
C GLN A 54 -10.10 30.08 28.58
N ALA A 55 -11.13 30.76 28.06
CA ALA A 55 -10.99 31.55 26.82
C ALA A 55 -10.09 32.77 27.08
N GLY A 56 -9.11 33.02 26.21
CA GLY A 56 -8.23 34.16 26.37
C GLY A 56 -6.83 33.97 25.80
N GLU A 57 -5.97 34.93 26.13
CA GLU A 57 -4.58 34.96 25.70
C GLU A 57 -3.63 34.60 26.86
N TYR A 58 -2.77 33.61 26.61
CA TYR A 58 -1.77 33.07 27.52
C TYR A 58 -0.39 33.51 27.01
N LYS A 59 0.23 34.47 27.71
CA LYS A 59 1.38 35.24 27.20
C LYS A 59 2.74 34.74 27.70
N CYS A 60 2.75 33.90 28.73
CA CYS A 60 3.98 33.44 29.37
C CYS A 60 4.72 32.39 28.55
N ARG A 61 6.02 32.27 28.83
CA ARG A 61 6.85 31.19 28.32
C ARG A 61 6.53 29.88 29.05
N PHE A 62 6.32 28.80 28.30
CA PHE A 62 6.18 27.44 28.83
C PHE A 62 7.47 26.65 28.56
N ASP A 63 8.12 26.16 29.63
CA ASP A 63 9.35 25.38 29.56
C ASP A 63 9.06 23.94 30.02
N LEU A 64 8.92 23.02 29.05
CA LEU A 64 8.54 21.62 29.31
C LEU A 64 9.78 20.74 29.51
N ARG A 65 10.22 20.63 30.77
CA ARG A 65 11.48 20.01 31.20
C ARG A 65 11.35 18.51 31.42
N GLY A 66 11.13 17.76 30.34
CA GLY A 66 11.05 16.30 30.34
C GLY A 66 9.94 15.77 29.45
N GLU A 67 10.02 14.50 29.04
CA GLU A 67 9.02 13.89 28.14
C GLU A 67 7.63 13.76 28.78
N SER A 68 7.58 13.67 30.11
CA SER A 68 6.33 13.53 30.88
C SER A 68 5.79 14.88 31.37
N ALA A 69 6.46 16.00 31.09
CA ALA A 69 5.92 17.34 31.36
C ALA A 69 4.74 17.62 30.41
N VAL A 70 3.60 18.11 30.91
CA VAL A 70 2.38 18.26 30.11
C VAL A 70 1.88 19.70 30.11
N LEU A 71 1.60 20.22 28.91
CA LEU A 71 0.72 21.37 28.70
C LEU A 71 -0.62 20.84 28.19
N GLU A 72 -1.60 20.77 29.07
CA GLU A 72 -2.93 20.24 28.80
C GLU A 72 -3.90 21.36 28.44
N ILE A 73 -4.56 21.24 27.29
CA ILE A 73 -5.53 22.20 26.76
C ILE A 73 -6.91 21.55 26.79
N SER A 74 -7.90 22.24 27.36
CA SER A 74 -9.30 21.79 27.46
C SER A 74 -10.27 22.90 27.02
N GLY A 75 -11.57 22.61 26.93
CA GLY A 75 -12.58 23.59 26.50
C GLY A 75 -12.46 23.98 25.01
N TRP A 76 -12.90 23.09 24.12
CA TRP A 76 -12.71 23.17 22.66
C TRP A 76 -13.50 24.27 21.93
N ASN A 77 -14.53 24.84 22.56
CA ASN A 77 -15.33 25.94 22.00
C ASN A 77 -14.88 27.33 22.47
N SER A 78 -13.99 27.41 23.46
CA SER A 78 -13.44 28.68 23.92
C SER A 78 -12.17 29.01 23.15
N ASP A 79 -12.18 30.18 22.49
CA ASP A 79 -11.03 30.65 21.74
C ASP A 79 -9.85 30.90 22.69
N LYS A 80 -8.72 30.25 22.41
CA LYS A 80 -7.47 30.29 23.18
C LYS A 80 -6.32 30.68 22.28
N THR A 81 -5.51 31.61 22.73
CA THR A 81 -4.27 31.99 22.05
C THR A 81 -3.11 31.86 23.02
N LEU A 82 -2.19 30.93 22.74
CA LEU A 82 -0.92 30.82 23.47
C LEU A 82 0.11 31.59 22.66
N SER A 83 0.44 32.80 23.11
CA SER A 83 1.32 33.74 22.40
C SER A 83 2.75 33.77 22.96
N GLY A 84 2.99 33.19 24.13
CA GLY A 84 4.33 33.03 24.68
C GLY A 84 5.13 31.88 24.04
N LYS A 85 6.45 31.89 24.25
CA LYS A 85 7.36 30.84 23.75
C LYS A 85 7.05 29.49 24.40
N ILE A 86 7.04 28.41 23.61
CA ILE A 86 6.90 27.04 24.12
C ILE A 86 8.12 26.24 23.66
N LEU A 87 8.79 25.56 24.58
CA LEU A 87 10.00 24.80 24.29
C LEU A 87 10.09 23.50 25.11
N GLY A 88 11.03 22.65 24.73
CA GLY A 88 11.36 21.41 25.44
C GLY A 88 10.71 20.16 24.84
N ALA A 89 10.86 19.04 25.54
CA ALA A 89 10.55 17.70 25.05
C ALA A 89 9.19 17.16 25.55
N GLY A 90 8.45 17.95 26.33
CA GLY A 90 7.17 17.52 26.90
C GLY A 90 6.03 17.40 25.91
N THR A 91 4.82 17.24 26.43
CA THR A 91 3.64 16.93 25.63
C THR A 91 2.62 18.07 25.67
N ILE A 92 2.21 18.56 24.50
CA ILE A 92 1.05 19.43 24.36
C ILE A 92 -0.15 18.52 24.07
N ARG A 93 -1.04 18.40 25.06
CA ARG A 93 -2.15 17.45 25.06
C ARG A 93 -3.49 18.17 25.01
N CYS A 94 -4.43 17.68 24.21
CA CYS A 94 -5.84 18.02 24.39
C CYS A 94 -6.47 17.08 25.41
N ALA A 95 -6.95 17.59 26.56
CA ALA A 95 -7.75 16.79 27.49
C ALA A 95 -9.05 16.36 26.78
N ASN A 96 -9.43 15.09 26.90
CA ASN A 96 -10.56 14.49 26.21
C ASN A 96 -11.89 15.17 26.59
N GLN A 97 -12.29 16.17 25.80
CA GLN A 97 -13.60 16.81 25.83
C GLN A 97 -14.06 17.02 24.37
N TRP A 98 -15.38 16.92 24.15
CA TRP A 98 -16.03 16.75 22.86
C TRP A 98 -15.81 17.91 21.86
N ASN A 99 -14.68 17.99 21.14
CA ASN A 99 -14.57 18.97 20.05
C ASN A 99 -15.59 18.67 18.95
N ASN A 100 -16.60 19.53 18.78
CA ASN A 100 -17.57 19.47 17.67
C ASN A 100 -17.34 20.59 16.64
N ARG A 101 -16.20 21.31 16.71
CA ARG A 101 -15.93 22.41 15.80
C ARG A 101 -15.49 21.83 14.45
N SER A 102 -16.34 22.05 13.45
CA SER A 102 -16.06 21.70 12.06
C SER A 102 -14.84 22.45 11.53
N TRP A 103 -14.04 21.79 10.70
CA TRP A 103 -12.92 22.35 9.95
C TRP A 103 -13.32 23.36 8.85
N ASN A 104 -14.62 23.56 8.65
CA ASN A 104 -15.16 24.70 7.89
C ASN A 104 -15.05 26.02 8.67
N VAL A 105 -14.72 25.96 9.96
CA VAL A 105 -14.51 27.12 10.84
C VAL A 105 -13.03 27.14 11.26
N ALA A 106 -12.48 28.34 11.48
CA ALA A 106 -11.12 28.48 12.01
C ALA A 106 -10.97 27.74 13.35
N PRO A 107 -9.80 27.12 13.65
CA PRO A 107 -9.56 26.47 14.94
C PRO A 107 -9.77 27.41 16.12
N ALA A 108 -10.27 26.86 17.24
CA ALA A 108 -10.47 27.61 18.49
C ALA A 108 -9.14 27.87 19.22
N THR A 109 -8.18 26.95 19.07
CA THR A 109 -6.89 27.04 19.75
C THR A 109 -5.81 27.46 18.76
N LYS A 110 -5.08 28.52 19.12
CA LYS A 110 -3.97 29.07 18.35
C LYS A 110 -2.71 29.03 19.17
N LEU A 111 -1.61 28.53 18.60
CA LEU A 111 -0.27 28.73 19.12
C LEU A 111 0.40 29.75 18.21
N THR A 112 0.59 30.96 18.72
CA THR A 112 1.16 32.08 17.95
C THR A 112 2.54 32.49 18.47
N GLY A 113 3.01 31.84 19.54
CA GLY A 113 4.34 32.05 20.10
C GLY A 113 5.46 31.42 19.27
N ASP A 114 6.67 31.55 19.79
CA ASP A 114 7.86 30.87 19.27
C ASP A 114 7.87 29.38 19.68
N LEU A 115 7.96 28.49 18.70
CA LEU A 115 7.99 27.03 18.84
C LEU A 115 9.31 26.43 18.32
N SER A 116 10.29 27.25 17.98
CA SER A 116 11.54 26.79 17.35
C SER A 116 12.35 25.81 18.20
N ASP A 117 12.26 25.93 19.52
CA ASP A 117 12.94 25.06 20.51
C ASP A 117 12.01 23.96 21.09
N PHE A 118 10.82 23.78 20.53
CA PHE A 118 9.97 22.65 20.86
C PHE A 118 10.46 21.39 20.12
N SER A 119 10.54 20.27 20.83
CA SER A 119 10.91 18.96 20.29
C SER A 119 10.01 17.84 20.82
N GLY A 120 8.93 18.22 21.49
CA GLY A 120 8.03 17.34 22.20
C GLY A 120 6.96 16.71 21.34
N ARG A 121 5.85 16.30 21.96
CA ARG A 121 4.76 15.58 21.31
C ARG A 121 3.48 16.40 21.26
N PHE A 122 2.69 16.24 20.20
CA PHE A 122 1.32 16.70 20.14
C PHE A 122 0.36 15.52 20.31
N GLU A 123 -0.46 15.54 21.35
CA GLU A 123 -1.55 14.58 21.57
C GLU A 123 -2.89 15.29 21.35
N LEU A 124 -3.34 15.32 20.10
CA LEU A 124 -4.44 16.20 19.69
C LEU A 124 -5.82 15.64 20.07
N ASN A 125 -5.98 14.33 20.22
CA ASN A 125 -7.30 13.69 20.28
C ASN A 125 -8.19 14.14 19.10
N TYR A 126 -9.14 15.05 19.31
CA TYR A 126 -9.99 15.62 18.24
C TYR A 126 -9.74 17.12 17.99
N LEU A 127 -8.65 17.68 18.51
CA LEU A 127 -8.36 19.11 18.47
C LEU A 127 -7.76 19.55 17.13
N SER A 128 -8.33 20.60 16.54
CA SER A 128 -7.66 21.37 15.50
C SER A 128 -6.83 22.50 16.12
N LEU A 129 -5.61 22.67 15.62
CA LEU A 129 -4.63 23.62 16.13
C LEU A 129 -4.21 24.60 15.02
N ASP A 130 -4.28 25.89 15.30
CA ASP A 130 -3.78 26.92 14.39
C ASP A 130 -2.33 27.28 14.76
N LEU A 131 -1.40 26.94 13.87
CA LEU A 131 0.03 27.27 13.97
C LEU A 131 0.41 28.39 12.99
N SER A 132 -0.55 28.94 12.24
CA SER A 132 -0.26 29.80 11.08
C SER A 132 0.47 31.10 11.41
N SER A 133 0.39 31.53 12.67
CA SER A 133 1.07 32.71 13.19
C SER A 133 2.23 32.37 14.12
N ALA A 134 2.55 31.09 14.32
CA ALA A 134 3.73 30.68 15.09
C ALA A 134 5.01 31.10 14.36
N ALA A 135 6.01 31.51 15.12
CA ALA A 135 7.29 31.92 14.54
C ALA A 135 8.10 30.70 14.07
N GLY A 136 8.50 30.70 12.80
CA GLY A 136 9.41 29.71 12.23
C GLY A 136 8.78 28.33 11.97
N ASN A 137 9.66 27.36 11.71
CA ASN A 137 9.28 25.96 11.56
C ASN A 137 9.05 25.32 12.93
N VAL A 138 8.13 24.37 12.98
CA VAL A 138 7.79 23.63 14.21
C VAL A 138 8.32 22.20 14.07
N ASN A 139 9.02 21.72 15.10
CA ASN A 139 9.50 20.34 15.15
C ASN A 139 8.79 19.59 16.27
N ALA A 140 8.25 18.41 15.98
CA ALA A 140 7.64 17.53 16.95
C ALA A 140 8.22 16.13 16.82
N SER A 141 8.53 15.49 17.94
CA SER A 141 8.96 14.09 17.95
C SER A 141 7.82 13.16 17.55
N ALA A 142 6.58 13.46 17.94
CA ALA A 142 5.42 12.70 17.53
C ALA A 142 4.13 13.53 17.49
N VAL A 143 3.19 13.10 16.66
CA VAL A 143 1.82 13.62 16.60
C VAL A 143 0.85 12.44 16.66
N THR A 144 -0.12 12.52 17.56
CA THR A 144 -1.25 11.58 17.62
C THR A 144 -2.59 12.32 17.46
N GLY A 145 -3.55 11.70 16.78
CA GLY A 145 -4.87 12.29 16.59
C GLY A 145 -5.91 11.35 16.00
N GLN A 146 -7.17 11.72 16.19
CA GLN A 146 -8.36 10.94 15.83
C GLN A 146 -9.37 11.81 15.05
N GLN A 147 -10.24 11.15 14.28
CA GLN A 147 -11.28 11.77 13.48
C GLN A 147 -12.64 11.28 13.93
N ARG A 148 -13.45 12.16 14.51
CA ARG A 148 -14.69 11.75 15.18
C ARG A 148 -15.71 11.14 14.22
N GLY A 149 -15.87 11.72 13.04
CA GLY A 149 -16.81 11.22 12.03
C GLY A 149 -16.42 9.85 11.46
N ILE A 150 -15.14 9.48 11.55
CA ILE A 150 -14.61 8.24 10.98
C ILE A 150 -14.42 7.18 12.06
N ASP A 151 -13.87 7.55 13.22
CA ASP A 151 -13.46 6.62 14.27
C ASP A 151 -14.61 6.28 15.25
N GLN A 152 -15.65 7.11 15.34
CA GLN A 152 -16.80 6.89 16.23
C GLN A 152 -18.12 6.59 15.49
N ASN A 153 -18.11 6.33 14.17
CA ASN A 153 -19.32 6.17 13.34
C ASN A 153 -20.36 7.30 13.54
N ASN A 154 -19.87 8.53 13.69
CA ASN A 154 -20.72 9.70 13.88
C ASN A 154 -20.95 10.43 12.54
N ASN A 155 -22.11 11.04 12.35
CA ASN A 155 -22.57 11.58 11.06
C ASN A 155 -21.85 12.86 10.56
N ASP A 156 -20.90 13.41 11.32
CA ASP A 156 -20.16 14.63 10.90
C ASP A 156 -18.70 14.31 10.55
N PRO A 157 -18.37 14.16 9.25
CA PRO A 157 -17.01 13.87 8.80
C PRO A 157 -16.07 15.08 8.91
N THR A 158 -16.54 16.24 9.39
CA THR A 158 -15.76 17.49 9.36
C THR A 158 -15.03 17.83 10.66
N VAL A 159 -14.99 16.89 11.61
CA VAL A 159 -14.51 17.11 12.96
C VAL A 159 -13.39 16.12 13.32
N GLY A 160 -12.22 16.65 13.66
CA GLY A 160 -11.12 15.87 14.23
C GLY A 160 -9.79 16.61 14.27
N ALA A 161 -8.74 15.86 14.60
CA ALA A 161 -7.40 16.37 14.82
C ALA A 161 -6.77 17.00 13.57
N GLY A 162 -5.97 18.05 13.75
CA GLY A 162 -5.11 18.54 12.69
C GLY A 162 -4.53 19.93 12.90
N PHE A 163 -3.83 20.43 11.87
CA PHE A 163 -3.08 21.68 11.90
C PHE A 163 -3.45 22.65 10.76
N VAL A 164 -3.50 23.94 11.09
CA VAL A 164 -3.46 25.03 10.11
C VAL A 164 -2.06 25.64 10.12
N LEU A 165 -1.43 25.70 8.95
CA LEU A 165 -0.05 26.15 8.75
C LEU A 165 0.01 27.49 8.01
N GLY A 166 1.01 28.30 8.33
CA GLY A 166 1.28 29.59 7.69
C GLY A 166 2.12 29.45 6.43
N SER A 167 2.18 30.50 5.61
CA SER A 167 3.02 30.54 4.40
C SER A 167 4.47 30.21 4.72
N LYS A 168 5.08 29.31 3.93
CA LYS A 168 6.45 28.79 4.08
C LYS A 168 6.76 28.11 5.41
N GLN A 169 5.74 27.81 6.22
CA GLN A 169 5.90 27.12 7.48
C GLN A 169 5.99 25.61 7.25
N THR A 170 6.98 24.97 7.86
CA THR A 170 7.08 23.50 7.92
C THR A 170 6.76 23.03 9.34
N LEU A 171 5.87 22.04 9.44
CA LEU A 171 5.71 21.20 10.61
C LEU A 171 6.44 19.88 10.35
N SER A 172 7.57 19.66 11.03
CA SER A 172 8.35 18.43 10.97
C SER A 172 7.88 17.47 12.07
N VAL A 173 7.55 16.24 11.71
CA VAL A 173 7.04 15.22 12.63
C VAL A 173 7.92 13.97 12.55
N GLY A 174 8.49 13.57 13.68
CA GLY A 174 9.25 12.32 13.78
C GLY A 174 8.37 11.11 13.54
N TRP A 175 7.25 11.01 14.25
CA TRP A 175 6.30 9.90 14.14
C TRP A 175 4.84 10.36 14.08
N LEU A 176 4.12 9.98 13.02
CA LEU A 176 2.69 10.24 12.87
C LEU A 176 1.87 9.01 13.23
N ASP A 177 0.92 9.16 14.15
CA ASP A 177 -0.08 8.13 14.45
C ASP A 177 -1.52 8.67 14.38
N GLY A 178 -2.29 8.07 13.47
CA GLY A 178 -3.70 8.38 13.26
C GLY A 178 -3.94 9.24 12.02
N ARG A 179 -5.12 9.86 11.96
CA ARG A 179 -5.57 10.61 10.78
C ARG A 179 -5.58 12.10 11.11
N ILE A 180 -4.76 12.88 10.41
CA ILE A 180 -4.49 14.28 10.75
C ILE A 180 -4.90 15.18 9.59
N TRP A 181 -5.77 16.15 9.85
CA TRP A 181 -6.15 17.16 8.86
C TRP A 181 -5.06 18.22 8.75
N VAL A 182 -4.79 18.68 7.53
CA VAL A 182 -3.77 19.69 7.29
C VAL A 182 -4.27 20.69 6.26
N ARG A 183 -4.11 21.98 6.59
CA ARG A 183 -4.38 23.11 5.70
C ARG A 183 -3.23 24.10 5.80
N GLY A 184 -2.57 24.39 4.69
CA GLY A 184 -1.66 25.53 4.58
C GLY A 184 -2.41 26.81 4.18
N ALA A 185 -1.77 27.95 4.43
CA ALA A 185 -2.21 29.24 3.90
C ALA A 185 -2.10 29.29 2.37
N ASP A 186 -1.12 28.55 1.83
CA ASP A 186 -0.80 28.43 0.41
C ASP A 186 -0.05 27.10 0.16
N ALA A 187 0.35 26.86 -1.09
CA ALA A 187 1.07 25.65 -1.50
C ALA A 187 2.55 25.61 -1.07
N THR A 188 3.00 26.55 -0.23
CA THR A 188 4.39 26.62 0.27
C THR A 188 4.53 26.14 1.72
N SER A 189 3.41 25.92 2.41
CA SER A 189 3.38 25.32 3.75
C SER A 189 3.62 23.82 3.64
N CYS A 190 4.19 23.15 4.65
CA CYS A 190 4.57 21.74 4.55
C CYS A 190 4.30 20.94 5.83
N LEU A 191 3.76 19.74 5.69
CA LEU A 191 3.89 18.68 6.68
C LEU A 191 5.01 17.73 6.25
N ALA A 192 6.10 17.67 7.02
CA ALA A 192 7.22 16.78 6.78
C ALA A 192 7.19 15.63 7.80
N VAL A 193 7.28 14.38 7.36
CA VAL A 193 7.10 13.20 8.23
C VAL A 193 8.28 12.23 8.07
N SER A 194 8.84 11.76 9.20
CA SER A 194 9.94 10.76 9.18
C SER A 194 9.41 9.33 9.23
N GLY A 195 8.30 9.08 9.92
CA GLY A 195 7.70 7.76 10.02
C GLY A 195 6.23 7.83 10.40
N SER A 196 5.48 6.77 10.09
CA SER A 196 4.07 6.70 10.43
C SER A 196 3.60 5.27 10.66
N THR A 197 2.48 5.10 11.37
CA THR A 197 1.82 3.79 11.44
C THR A 197 1.14 3.46 10.10
N GLY A 198 1.03 2.19 9.72
CA GLY A 198 0.42 1.80 8.44
C GLY A 198 -1.06 2.18 8.26
N LYS A 199 -1.72 2.72 9.29
CA LYS A 199 -3.09 3.25 9.24
C LYS A 199 -3.14 4.78 9.26
N SER A 200 -1.98 5.43 9.39
CA SER A 200 -1.90 6.88 9.50
C SER A 200 -2.15 7.56 8.17
N SER A 201 -2.73 8.74 8.24
CA SER A 201 -3.04 9.54 7.05
C SER A 201 -2.91 11.03 7.31
N ALA A 202 -2.44 11.73 6.29
CA ALA A 202 -2.52 13.17 6.18
C ALA A 202 -3.71 13.51 5.27
N ILE A 203 -4.69 14.23 5.80
CA ILE A 203 -5.91 14.63 5.09
C ILE A 203 -5.75 16.09 4.66
N ALA A 204 -5.48 16.31 3.38
CA ALA A 204 -5.41 17.65 2.81
C ALA A 204 -6.83 18.23 2.62
N VAL A 205 -7.07 19.38 3.25
CA VAL A 205 -8.35 20.13 3.18
C VAL A 205 -8.16 21.58 2.73
N GLY A 206 -7.04 21.82 2.04
CA GLY A 206 -6.63 23.09 1.47
C GLY A 206 -5.23 22.94 0.86
N PRO A 207 -4.63 24.05 0.39
CA PRO A 207 -3.29 23.99 -0.21
C PRO A 207 -2.25 23.61 0.83
N VAL A 208 -1.47 22.54 0.61
CA VAL A 208 -0.40 22.13 1.52
C VAL A 208 0.62 21.22 0.82
N GLY A 209 1.88 21.34 1.21
CA GLY A 209 2.99 20.47 0.83
C GLY A 209 3.13 19.26 1.76
N LEU A 210 3.58 18.14 1.21
CA LEU A 210 4.02 16.97 1.95
C LEU A 210 5.42 16.56 1.46
N LYS A 211 6.25 16.09 2.39
CA LYS A 211 7.55 15.49 2.06
C LYS A 211 8.00 14.51 3.14
N THR A 212 8.84 13.58 2.77
CA THR A 212 9.51 12.68 3.71
C THR A 212 10.72 13.37 4.35
N LEU A 213 11.03 12.96 5.58
CA LEU A 213 12.28 13.26 6.26
C LEU A 213 13.22 12.05 6.28
N ASP A 214 12.72 10.87 5.89
CA ASP A 214 13.44 9.60 5.84
C ASP A 214 13.06 8.84 4.56
N GLU A 215 13.98 8.75 3.62
CA GLU A 215 13.78 8.06 2.33
C GLU A 215 13.59 6.54 2.48
N THR A 216 13.88 5.98 3.66
CA THR A 216 13.69 4.55 3.94
C THR A 216 12.30 4.21 4.48
N ALA A 217 11.51 5.24 4.82
CA ALA A 217 10.16 5.12 5.34
C ALA A 217 9.13 5.68 4.34
N PRO A 218 7.99 4.99 4.14
CA PRO A 218 6.92 5.54 3.34
C PRO A 218 6.24 6.71 4.06
N LEU A 219 5.75 7.68 3.27
CA LEU A 219 4.84 8.69 3.79
C LEU A 219 3.52 8.05 4.27
N PRO A 220 2.83 8.67 5.26
CA PRO A 220 1.46 8.28 5.58
C PRO A 220 0.56 8.42 4.36
N LEU A 221 -0.57 7.71 4.36
CA LEU A 221 -1.59 7.83 3.30
C LEU A 221 -1.96 9.31 3.11
N LEU A 222 -1.79 9.84 1.91
CA LEU A 222 -2.32 11.15 1.55
C LEU A 222 -3.77 10.99 1.10
N MET A 223 -4.69 11.56 1.88
CA MET A 223 -6.09 11.71 1.48
C MET A 223 -6.33 13.14 0.99
N VAL A 224 -6.83 13.31 -0.23
CA VAL A 224 -7.19 14.63 -0.78
C VAL A 224 -8.69 14.73 -0.96
N THR A 225 -9.31 15.73 -0.34
CA THR A 225 -10.77 15.92 -0.33
C THR A 225 -11.16 17.36 -0.66
N ASN A 226 -12.41 17.60 -1.05
CA ASN A 226 -13.00 18.94 -1.13
C ASN A 226 -12.26 19.93 -2.04
N ASP A 227 -11.88 19.50 -3.26
CA ASP A 227 -11.13 20.33 -4.22
C ASP A 227 -9.77 20.83 -3.69
N ALA A 228 -9.22 20.19 -2.64
CA ALA A 228 -7.92 20.54 -2.08
C ALA A 228 -6.79 20.30 -3.10
N VAL A 229 -5.74 21.11 -2.96
CA VAL A 229 -4.52 21.02 -3.78
C VAL A 229 -3.36 20.62 -2.89
N ALA A 230 -2.99 19.35 -2.89
CA ALA A 230 -1.81 18.88 -2.18
C ALA A 230 -0.60 18.90 -3.11
N THR A 231 0.58 19.25 -2.62
CA THR A 231 1.85 19.14 -3.36
C THR A 231 2.76 18.15 -2.66
N VAL A 232 3.38 17.24 -3.39
CA VAL A 232 4.36 16.27 -2.89
C VAL A 232 5.73 16.68 -3.44
N TRP A 233 6.75 16.79 -2.58
CA TRP A 233 8.04 17.42 -2.90
C TRP A 233 9.20 16.41 -3.03
N GLY A 234 9.04 15.41 -3.91
CA GLY A 234 10.11 14.48 -4.30
C GLY A 234 10.74 13.67 -3.15
N GLY A 235 11.58 12.68 -3.50
CA GLY A 235 12.18 11.75 -2.53
C GLY A 235 11.19 10.82 -1.83
N ASP A 236 9.90 10.94 -2.19
CA ASP A 236 8.79 10.37 -1.45
C ASP A 236 8.41 8.99 -1.97
N PHE A 237 7.89 8.14 -1.07
CA PHE A 237 7.26 6.87 -1.40
C PHE A 237 5.89 6.80 -0.71
N ILE A 238 4.81 6.95 -1.48
CA ILE A 238 3.51 7.35 -0.96
C ILE A 238 2.33 6.59 -1.58
N ARG A 239 1.27 6.41 -0.79
CA ARG A 239 -0.07 6.05 -1.27
C ARG A 239 -0.97 7.27 -1.26
N ILE A 240 -1.78 7.41 -2.31
CA ILE A 240 -2.65 8.56 -2.50
C ILE A 240 -4.07 8.08 -2.75
N GLU A 241 -5.03 8.68 -2.04
CA GLU A 241 -6.46 8.46 -2.23
C GLU A 241 -7.20 9.80 -2.18
N GLY A 242 -8.40 9.85 -2.73
CA GLY A 242 -9.21 11.05 -2.61
C GLY A 242 -10.54 11.00 -3.33
N THR A 243 -11.29 12.08 -3.13
CA THR A 243 -12.54 12.34 -3.84
C THR A 243 -12.51 13.79 -4.29
N ASN A 244 -12.26 14.01 -5.59
CA ASN A 244 -12.24 15.32 -6.24
C ASN A 244 -11.13 16.28 -5.76
N GLY A 245 -9.90 15.79 -5.55
CA GLY A 245 -8.73 16.62 -5.21
C GLY A 245 -7.71 16.74 -6.35
N ILE A 246 -6.75 17.66 -6.21
CA ILE A 246 -5.56 17.76 -7.07
C ILE A 246 -4.31 17.41 -6.25
N VAL A 247 -3.49 16.50 -6.77
CA VAL A 247 -2.14 16.24 -6.27
C VAL A 247 -1.13 16.72 -7.29
N ARG A 248 -0.21 17.57 -6.85
CA ARG A 248 0.93 18.05 -7.61
C ARG A 248 2.19 17.31 -7.22
N ILE A 249 2.91 16.81 -8.20
CA ILE A 249 4.24 16.21 -8.03
C ILE A 249 5.27 17.26 -8.43
N ALA A 250 6.13 17.65 -7.49
CA ALA A 250 7.10 18.72 -7.67
C ALA A 250 8.47 18.33 -7.09
N ASP A 251 9.52 18.98 -7.59
CA ASP A 251 10.87 18.99 -7.00
C ASP A 251 11.45 17.60 -6.70
N GLY A 252 11.71 16.81 -7.75
CA GLY A 252 12.34 15.48 -7.64
C GLY A 252 11.38 14.32 -7.91
N THR A 253 11.82 13.10 -7.57
CA THR A 253 11.10 11.86 -7.87
C THR A 253 10.16 11.47 -6.74
N THR A 254 8.86 11.39 -7.02
CA THR A 254 7.85 10.80 -6.13
C THR A 254 7.46 9.44 -6.64
N HIS A 255 7.48 8.47 -5.74
CA HIS A 255 7.15 7.08 -5.98
C HIS A 255 5.76 6.77 -5.43
N ILE A 256 4.91 6.15 -6.24
CA ILE A 256 3.59 5.68 -5.81
C ILE A 256 3.57 4.15 -5.90
N TYR A 257 2.94 3.49 -4.93
CA TYR A 257 2.95 2.02 -4.87
C TYR A 257 1.56 1.38 -4.91
N LYS A 258 0.50 2.19 -5.09
CA LYS A 258 -0.89 1.75 -5.20
C LYS A 258 -1.68 2.60 -6.22
N PRO A 259 -2.84 2.13 -6.69
CA PRO A 259 -3.68 2.92 -7.58
C PRO A 259 -4.08 4.25 -6.95
N VAL A 260 -4.36 5.24 -7.79
CA VAL A 260 -4.74 6.60 -7.37
C VAL A 260 -6.14 6.91 -7.91
N PRO A 261 -7.18 6.22 -7.38
CA PRO A 261 -8.53 6.39 -7.91
C PRO A 261 -9.08 7.76 -7.51
N ASN A 262 -9.77 8.42 -8.45
CA ASN A 262 -10.57 9.63 -8.22
C ASN A 262 -9.77 10.88 -7.78
N VAL A 263 -8.47 10.92 -8.06
CA VAL A 263 -7.60 12.07 -7.82
C VAL A 263 -7.07 12.59 -9.16
N ASN A 264 -7.04 13.92 -9.31
CA ASN A 264 -6.36 14.56 -10.43
C ASN A 264 -4.88 14.71 -10.11
N MET A 265 -4.01 14.15 -10.95
CA MET A 265 -2.56 14.30 -10.78
C MET A 265 -1.98 15.29 -11.78
N GLU A 266 -1.11 16.16 -11.29
CA GLU A 266 -0.35 17.15 -12.08
C GLU A 266 1.14 16.94 -11.79
N VAL A 267 1.92 16.54 -12.79
CA VAL A 267 3.38 16.53 -12.68
C VAL A 267 3.91 17.87 -13.16
N LEU A 268 4.41 18.67 -12.22
CA LEU A 268 4.92 20.01 -12.50
C LEU A 268 6.32 19.93 -13.13
N ALA A 269 6.78 21.05 -13.69
CA ALA A 269 8.17 21.19 -14.12
C ALA A 269 9.16 20.83 -12.99
N GLY A 270 10.11 19.94 -13.27
CA GLY A 270 11.09 19.45 -12.29
C GLY A 270 10.59 18.32 -11.38
N GLY A 271 9.29 17.98 -11.42
CA GLY A 271 8.72 16.80 -10.78
C GLY A 271 8.88 15.55 -11.64
N THR A 272 9.06 14.40 -10.99
CA THR A 272 9.07 13.09 -11.64
C THR A 272 8.14 12.15 -10.88
N LEU A 273 7.19 11.54 -11.57
CA LEU A 273 6.31 10.51 -11.01
C LEU A 273 6.81 9.13 -11.46
N GLU A 274 7.05 8.24 -10.50
CA GLU A 274 7.37 6.83 -10.77
C GLU A 274 6.36 5.93 -10.03
N PHE A 275 5.96 4.83 -10.67
CA PHE A 275 5.22 3.77 -9.99
C PHE A 275 6.17 2.65 -9.52
N GLY A 276 5.97 2.20 -8.28
CA GLY A 276 6.94 1.40 -7.56
C GLY A 276 8.18 2.22 -7.23
N ASN A 277 9.33 1.56 -7.15
CA ASN A 277 10.63 2.22 -7.04
C ASN A 277 11.67 1.32 -7.68
N THR A 278 12.01 1.60 -8.94
CA THR A 278 12.89 0.75 -9.74
C THR A 278 14.30 0.71 -9.18
N GLU A 279 14.78 1.83 -8.64
CA GLU A 279 16.10 1.90 -8.04
C GLU A 279 16.19 0.94 -6.85
N VAL A 280 15.22 1.00 -5.94
CA VAL A 280 15.12 0.11 -4.78
C VAL A 280 14.96 -1.34 -5.22
N LEU A 281 14.09 -1.62 -6.19
CA LEU A 281 13.89 -2.97 -6.74
C LEU A 281 15.17 -3.56 -7.35
N SER A 282 16.00 -2.74 -8.01
CA SER A 282 17.25 -3.22 -8.60
C SER A 282 18.31 -3.62 -7.57
N LYS A 283 18.15 -3.19 -6.32
CA LYS A 283 19.07 -3.44 -5.21
C LYS A 283 18.64 -4.61 -4.32
N VAL A 284 17.39 -5.08 -4.43
CA VAL A 284 16.94 -6.23 -3.63
C VAL A 284 17.51 -7.54 -4.20
N ASP A 285 18.03 -8.40 -3.32
CA ASP A 285 18.56 -9.72 -3.67
C ASP A 285 17.81 -10.78 -2.86
N PRO A 286 16.70 -11.33 -3.38
CA PRO A 286 15.98 -12.39 -2.68
C PRO A 286 16.89 -13.61 -2.50
N ALA A 287 16.74 -14.34 -1.41
CA ALA A 287 17.37 -15.63 -1.16
C ALA A 287 16.78 -16.79 -1.98
N LEU A 288 15.60 -16.60 -2.59
CA LEU A 288 14.98 -17.46 -3.60
C LEU A 288 13.96 -16.64 -4.40
N TRP A 289 13.95 -16.76 -5.73
CA TRP A 289 12.97 -16.11 -6.60
C TRP A 289 12.38 -17.10 -7.60
N LEU A 290 11.08 -17.39 -7.46
CA LEU A 290 10.33 -18.31 -8.30
C LEU A 290 9.23 -17.54 -9.05
N ASP A 291 9.15 -17.67 -10.37
CA ASP A 291 8.21 -16.96 -11.24
C ASP A 291 7.59 -17.90 -12.28
N ALA A 292 6.30 -18.17 -12.18
CA ALA A 292 5.62 -19.16 -13.03
C ALA A 292 5.35 -18.59 -14.43
N SER A 293 5.43 -17.27 -14.60
CA SER A 293 5.25 -16.63 -15.91
C SER A 293 6.46 -16.78 -16.83
N LYS A 294 7.60 -17.25 -16.32
CA LYS A 294 8.82 -17.54 -17.07
C LYS A 294 8.90 -19.02 -17.42
N ALA A 295 8.42 -19.37 -18.61
CA ALA A 295 8.38 -20.75 -19.08
C ALA A 295 9.76 -21.44 -19.03
N GLU A 296 10.85 -20.70 -19.22
CA GLU A 296 12.22 -21.22 -19.15
C GLU A 296 12.66 -21.66 -17.74
N THR A 297 11.89 -21.33 -16.71
CA THR A 297 12.15 -21.77 -15.33
C THR A 297 11.41 -23.06 -14.97
N LEU A 298 10.49 -23.51 -15.82
CA LEU A 298 9.62 -24.65 -15.57
C LEU A 298 10.11 -25.87 -16.35
N ASP A 299 10.48 -26.93 -15.63
CA ASP A 299 10.81 -28.20 -16.29
C ASP A 299 9.61 -29.16 -16.22
N PRO A 300 9.08 -29.60 -17.37
CA PRO A 300 8.02 -30.59 -17.42
C PRO A 300 8.43 -31.91 -16.78
N TYR A 301 7.48 -32.56 -16.14
CA TYR A 301 7.63 -33.92 -15.65
C TYR A 301 7.45 -34.91 -16.81
N THR A 302 8.44 -35.78 -17.00
CA THR A 302 8.47 -36.75 -18.09
C THR A 302 8.64 -38.17 -17.59
N VAL A 303 7.94 -39.12 -18.22
CA VAL A 303 8.08 -40.56 -17.95
C VAL A 303 8.06 -41.30 -19.30
N GLY A 304 8.98 -42.25 -19.49
CA GLY A 304 9.10 -42.98 -20.76
C GLY A 304 9.37 -42.10 -21.99
N GLY A 305 9.97 -40.92 -21.79
CA GLY A 305 10.21 -39.92 -22.84
C GLY A 305 8.97 -39.10 -23.26
N LYS A 306 7.86 -39.21 -22.52
CA LYS A 306 6.64 -38.44 -22.76
C LYS A 306 6.46 -37.40 -21.66
N GLU A 307 6.10 -36.18 -22.04
CA GLU A 307 5.63 -35.17 -21.10
C GLU A 307 4.28 -35.59 -20.54
N ILE A 308 4.16 -35.48 -19.22
CA ILE A 308 2.94 -35.82 -18.51
C ILE A 308 2.08 -34.58 -18.39
N VAL A 309 0.80 -34.73 -18.71
CA VAL A 309 -0.21 -33.69 -18.55
C VAL A 309 -1.25 -34.09 -17.52
N TYR A 310 -1.74 -33.08 -16.82
CA TYR A 310 -2.91 -33.12 -15.97
C TYR A 310 -4.17 -32.79 -16.78
N THR A 311 -5.34 -32.84 -16.13
CA THR A 311 -6.64 -32.52 -16.75
C THR A 311 -6.56 -31.26 -17.61
N ASN A 312 -7.30 -31.22 -18.73
CA ASN A 312 -7.28 -30.11 -19.68
C ASN A 312 -5.90 -29.83 -20.32
N ASN A 313 -5.08 -30.87 -20.54
CA ASN A 313 -3.75 -30.79 -21.15
C ASN A 313 -2.75 -29.87 -20.42
N SER A 314 -2.95 -29.64 -19.13
CA SER A 314 -2.05 -28.82 -18.31
C SER A 314 -0.74 -29.55 -18.05
N ALA A 315 0.41 -28.98 -18.39
CA ALA A 315 1.71 -29.64 -18.16
C ALA A 315 1.94 -29.90 -16.66
N VAL A 316 2.35 -31.12 -16.30
CA VAL A 316 2.80 -31.44 -14.93
C VAL A 316 4.25 -31.00 -14.80
N ILE A 317 4.58 -30.32 -13.71
CA ILE A 317 5.86 -29.64 -13.54
C ILE A 317 6.69 -30.34 -12.47
N ARG A 318 7.88 -30.81 -12.87
CA ARG A 318 8.85 -31.45 -11.96
C ARG A 318 9.66 -30.42 -11.19
N ARG A 319 9.98 -29.30 -11.85
CA ARG A 319 10.83 -28.26 -11.30
C ARG A 319 10.31 -26.86 -11.58
N TRP A 320 10.46 -26.00 -10.58
CA TRP A 320 10.36 -24.55 -10.72
C TRP A 320 11.68 -23.90 -10.29
N SER A 321 12.49 -23.54 -11.28
CA SER A 321 13.86 -23.06 -11.10
C SER A 321 13.92 -21.62 -10.60
N ASP A 322 15.01 -21.30 -9.89
CA ASP A 322 15.29 -19.94 -9.44
C ASP A 322 15.57 -18.99 -10.63
N CYS A 323 14.98 -17.80 -10.58
CA CYS A 323 15.16 -16.75 -11.58
C CYS A 323 16.51 -16.02 -11.46
N ARG A 324 17.20 -16.12 -10.32
CA ARG A 324 18.44 -15.38 -10.09
C ARG A 324 19.60 -15.99 -10.87
N ALA A 325 20.26 -15.17 -11.67
CA ALA A 325 21.38 -15.59 -12.53
C ALA A 325 22.57 -16.23 -11.78
N LYS A 326 22.75 -15.90 -10.48
CA LYS A 326 23.87 -16.40 -9.66
C LYS A 326 23.63 -17.77 -9.01
N GLN A 327 22.45 -18.37 -9.19
CA GLN A 327 22.03 -19.53 -8.41
C GLN A 327 21.84 -20.77 -9.27
N THR A 328 21.98 -21.93 -8.62
CA THR A 328 21.85 -23.24 -9.25
C THR A 328 20.43 -23.44 -9.77
N LYS A 329 20.26 -24.01 -10.98
CA LYS A 329 18.98 -24.39 -11.60
C LYS A 329 18.18 -25.48 -10.85
N LEU A 330 18.32 -25.60 -9.53
CA LEU A 330 17.92 -26.76 -8.74
C LEU A 330 17.01 -26.44 -7.56
N TYR A 331 16.57 -25.20 -7.42
CA TYR A 331 15.51 -24.87 -6.48
C TYR A 331 14.15 -25.35 -7.00
N GLY A 332 13.20 -25.56 -6.08
CA GLY A 332 11.85 -26.04 -6.41
C GLY A 332 11.86 -27.38 -7.15
N LEU A 333 12.62 -28.37 -6.67
CA LEU A 333 12.75 -29.69 -7.30
C LEU A 333 11.97 -30.73 -6.49
N ASN A 334 11.03 -31.42 -7.14
CA ASN A 334 10.39 -32.59 -6.56
C ASN A 334 11.11 -33.88 -7.01
N PRO A 335 11.81 -34.59 -6.10
CA PRO A 335 12.56 -35.80 -6.43
C PRO A 335 11.71 -37.07 -6.48
N PHE A 336 10.37 -37.01 -6.30
CA PHE A 336 9.50 -38.19 -6.25
C PHE A 336 8.95 -38.56 -7.64
N GLY A 337 9.84 -38.70 -8.62
CA GLY A 337 9.43 -38.89 -10.02
C GLY A 337 9.02 -40.31 -10.39
N LEU A 338 9.32 -41.34 -9.60
CA LEU A 338 8.93 -42.73 -9.92
C LEU A 338 8.67 -43.50 -8.62
N ASP A 339 7.72 -44.44 -8.66
CA ASP A 339 7.52 -45.43 -7.61
C ASP A 339 8.50 -46.62 -7.75
N GLU A 340 8.43 -47.57 -6.81
CA GLU A 340 9.27 -48.77 -6.79
C GLU A 340 9.14 -49.66 -8.04
N ASN A 341 8.07 -49.51 -8.81
CA ASN A 341 7.80 -50.25 -10.04
C ASN A 341 8.23 -49.47 -11.30
N GLY A 342 8.87 -48.30 -11.13
CA GLY A 342 9.22 -47.41 -12.22
C GLY A 342 8.02 -46.69 -12.85
N SER A 343 6.86 -46.70 -12.18
CA SER A 343 5.66 -45.96 -12.63
C SER A 343 5.71 -44.53 -12.12
N GLY A 344 5.21 -43.58 -12.91
CA GLY A 344 5.16 -42.18 -12.53
C GLY A 344 3.99 -41.86 -11.60
N VAL A 345 4.17 -40.85 -10.75
CA VAL A 345 3.17 -40.38 -9.76
C VAL A 345 2.82 -38.89 -9.94
N PRO A 346 2.16 -38.51 -11.06
CA PRO A 346 1.82 -37.11 -11.36
C PRO A 346 1.01 -36.39 -10.26
N SER A 347 0.29 -37.14 -9.41
CA SER A 347 -0.49 -36.58 -8.30
C SER A 347 0.33 -35.89 -7.21
N GLN A 348 1.66 -36.04 -7.24
CA GLN A 348 2.59 -35.41 -6.28
C GLN A 348 3.22 -34.11 -6.78
N PHE A 349 3.04 -33.78 -8.06
CA PHE A 349 3.68 -32.64 -8.71
C PHE A 349 2.70 -31.50 -8.92
N PRO A 350 3.12 -30.23 -8.86
CA PRO A 350 2.29 -29.13 -9.33
C PRO A 350 2.03 -29.23 -10.85
N TYR A 351 1.03 -28.51 -11.33
CA TYR A 351 0.74 -28.41 -12.76
C TYR A 351 0.53 -26.95 -13.18
N LEU A 352 0.84 -26.67 -14.44
CA LEU A 352 0.74 -25.35 -15.03
C LEU A 352 -0.71 -25.03 -15.38
N LEU A 353 -1.23 -23.94 -14.84
CA LEU A 353 -2.46 -23.32 -15.32
C LEU A 353 -2.10 -22.18 -16.26
N SER A 354 -2.25 -22.41 -17.56
CA SER A 354 -2.02 -21.39 -18.57
C SER A 354 -2.99 -20.23 -18.42
N GLU A 355 -2.48 -19.01 -18.49
CA GLU A 355 -3.26 -17.79 -18.28
C GLU A 355 -4.06 -17.75 -16.95
N GLY A 356 -3.63 -18.51 -15.93
CA GLY A 356 -4.37 -18.66 -14.69
C GLY A 356 -4.48 -17.38 -13.84
N CYS A 357 -3.65 -16.36 -14.09
CA CYS A 357 -3.78 -15.03 -13.49
C CYS A 357 -3.56 -13.94 -14.54
N ASN A 358 -4.66 -13.30 -14.99
CA ASN A 358 -4.64 -12.12 -15.85
C ASN A 358 -3.76 -12.27 -17.11
N GLY A 359 -3.84 -13.42 -17.78
CA GLY A 359 -3.06 -13.72 -18.99
C GLY A 359 -1.64 -14.19 -18.72
N LYS A 360 -1.30 -14.54 -17.48
CA LYS A 360 -0.01 -15.15 -17.09
C LYS A 360 -0.22 -16.52 -16.47
N ASP A 361 0.76 -17.39 -16.72
CA ASP A 361 0.76 -18.75 -16.22
C ASP A 361 1.04 -18.80 -14.71
N VAL A 362 0.41 -19.75 -14.02
CA VAL A 362 0.56 -19.99 -12.57
C VAL A 362 0.75 -21.47 -12.29
N LEU A 363 1.38 -21.82 -11.17
CA LEU A 363 1.48 -23.21 -10.73
C LEU A 363 0.40 -23.53 -9.71
N SER A 364 -0.42 -24.54 -10.03
CA SER A 364 -1.44 -25.07 -9.14
C SER A 364 -0.95 -26.32 -8.42
N PHE A 365 -1.22 -26.38 -7.12
CA PHE A 365 -0.98 -27.52 -6.26
C PHE A 365 -2.31 -28.26 -5.98
N GLY A 366 -3.26 -28.17 -6.91
CA GLY A 366 -4.48 -28.99 -6.91
C GLY A 366 -5.41 -28.70 -5.72
N ARG A 367 -6.32 -29.63 -5.42
CA ARG A 367 -7.28 -29.54 -4.31
C ARG A 367 -6.65 -29.71 -2.94
N GLY A 368 -5.49 -30.38 -2.92
CA GLY A 368 -4.74 -30.75 -1.74
C GLY A 368 -5.33 -31.95 -1.03
N ALA A 369 -4.51 -32.66 -0.27
CA ALA A 369 -4.84 -33.81 0.54
C ALA A 369 -4.63 -33.53 2.03
N VAL A 370 -5.38 -34.26 2.86
CA VAL A 370 -5.35 -34.18 4.31
C VAL A 370 -5.39 -35.58 4.88
N ASN A 371 -4.40 -35.98 5.67
CA ASN A 371 -4.25 -37.33 6.20
C ASN A 371 -4.42 -38.41 5.11
N GLY A 372 -4.00 -38.10 3.87
CA GLY A 372 -4.18 -38.95 2.69
C GLY A 372 -5.63 -39.14 2.22
N LYS A 373 -6.61 -38.38 2.72
CA LYS A 373 -8.05 -38.60 2.52
C LYS A 373 -8.72 -37.80 1.40
N VAL A 374 -8.01 -36.98 0.64
CA VAL A 374 -8.65 -36.27 -0.48
C VAL A 374 -8.61 -37.15 -1.72
N PHE A 375 -9.59 -38.05 -1.77
CA PHE A 375 -9.91 -38.91 -2.91
C PHE A 375 -10.81 -38.15 -3.90
N GLY A 376 -10.78 -38.57 -5.16
CA GLY A 376 -11.54 -37.96 -6.25
C GLY A 376 -10.69 -37.57 -7.45
N LEU A 377 -9.36 -37.74 -7.39
CA LEU A 377 -8.55 -37.74 -8.60
C LEU A 377 -8.61 -39.11 -9.28
N ASP A 378 -9.06 -39.12 -10.53
CA ASP A 378 -9.07 -40.33 -11.35
C ASP A 378 -7.64 -40.85 -11.56
N SER A 379 -7.46 -42.17 -11.43
CA SER A 379 -6.19 -42.87 -11.63
C SER A 379 -5.44 -42.49 -12.90
N GLN A 380 -6.14 -42.17 -13.98
CA GLN A 380 -5.51 -41.76 -15.24
C GLN A 380 -4.69 -40.46 -15.14
N TRP A 381 -5.01 -39.61 -14.15
CA TRP A 381 -4.31 -38.35 -13.91
C TRP A 381 -3.36 -38.40 -12.71
N GLY A 382 -3.46 -39.47 -11.91
CA GLY A 382 -2.66 -39.65 -10.70
C GLY A 382 -1.50 -40.63 -10.86
N ARG A 383 -1.52 -41.50 -11.89
CA ARG A 383 -0.48 -42.50 -12.17
C ARG A 383 -0.27 -42.73 -13.67
N VAL A 384 0.98 -42.99 -14.03
CA VAL A 384 1.39 -43.40 -15.38
C VAL A 384 2.32 -44.60 -15.29
N SER A 385 2.26 -45.54 -16.23
CA SER A 385 3.21 -46.66 -16.28
C SER A 385 4.61 -46.19 -16.69
N ALA A 386 5.61 -47.09 -16.60
CA ALA A 386 7.01 -46.77 -16.89
C ALA A 386 7.27 -46.25 -18.33
N ASP A 387 6.38 -46.53 -19.28
CA ASP A 387 6.39 -46.02 -20.65
C ASP A 387 5.63 -44.68 -20.81
N GLY A 388 5.20 -44.08 -19.71
CA GLY A 388 4.45 -42.82 -19.65
C GLY A 388 2.97 -42.94 -20.03
N THR A 389 2.41 -44.15 -20.11
CA THR A 389 0.99 -44.34 -20.45
C THR A 389 0.09 -44.13 -19.22
N PRO A 390 -0.95 -43.29 -19.28
CA PRO A 390 -1.92 -43.13 -18.19
C PRO A 390 -2.57 -44.44 -17.75
N PHE A 391 -2.76 -44.60 -16.44
CA PHE A 391 -3.54 -45.72 -15.94
C PHE A 391 -5.00 -45.61 -16.41
N PRO A 392 -5.76 -46.72 -16.53
CA PRO A 392 -7.14 -46.64 -17.01
C PRO A 392 -8.02 -45.83 -16.05
N SER A 393 -8.99 -45.11 -16.62
CA SER A 393 -9.97 -44.33 -15.88
C SER A 393 -10.90 -45.21 -15.03
N GLY A 394 -11.31 -44.71 -13.87
CA GLY A 394 -12.33 -45.34 -13.02
C GLY A 394 -11.89 -46.61 -12.28
N VAL A 395 -10.60 -46.94 -12.31
CA VAL A 395 -10.03 -48.12 -11.63
C VAL A 395 -9.80 -47.86 -10.14
N SER A 396 -9.42 -46.64 -9.77
CA SER A 396 -9.25 -46.22 -8.37
C SER A 396 -9.20 -44.69 -8.26
N GLU A 397 -9.69 -44.14 -7.14
CA GLU A 397 -9.42 -42.75 -6.77
C GLU A 397 -8.09 -42.64 -6.02
N ILE A 398 -7.29 -41.64 -6.38
CA ILE A 398 -5.95 -41.42 -5.81
C ILE A 398 -5.94 -40.09 -5.04
N ALA A 399 -5.16 -40.04 -3.96
CA ALA A 399 -4.93 -38.80 -3.22
C ALA A 399 -4.08 -37.80 -4.01
N GLU A 400 -4.48 -36.53 -3.99
CA GLU A 400 -3.75 -35.42 -4.61
C GLU A 400 -2.77 -34.78 -3.60
N ASN A 401 -1.54 -35.28 -3.56
CA ASN A 401 -0.49 -34.90 -2.61
C ASN A 401 0.57 -33.96 -3.23
N ARG A 402 0.13 -32.90 -3.91
CA ARG A 402 1.03 -32.05 -4.69
C ARG A 402 1.93 -31.19 -3.82
N ARG A 403 3.24 -31.25 -4.06
CA ARG A 403 4.27 -30.56 -3.27
C ARG A 403 5.49 -30.24 -4.12
N LEU A 404 6.28 -29.27 -3.67
CA LEU A 404 7.53 -28.89 -4.32
C LEU A 404 8.59 -28.55 -3.27
N PRO A 405 9.46 -29.51 -2.90
CA PRO A 405 10.58 -29.25 -2.02
C PRO A 405 11.66 -28.38 -2.67
N PHE A 406 12.53 -27.82 -1.83
CA PHE A 406 13.75 -27.14 -2.21
C PHE A 406 14.94 -28.08 -1.99
N ASN A 407 15.92 -27.99 -2.89
CA ASN A 407 17.16 -28.77 -2.80
C ASN A 407 17.93 -28.54 -1.50
N LYS A 408 17.87 -27.34 -0.93
CA LYS A 408 18.44 -26.97 0.37
C LYS A 408 17.46 -26.12 1.18
N ALA A 409 17.67 -26.06 2.50
CA ALA A 409 16.87 -25.18 3.35
C ALA A 409 17.16 -23.70 3.04
N VAL A 410 16.16 -22.85 3.24
CA VAL A 410 16.24 -21.40 3.04
C VAL A 410 15.88 -20.71 4.35
N GLY A 411 16.79 -19.89 4.88
CA GLY A 411 16.48 -18.99 5.99
C GLY A 411 15.71 -17.78 5.48
N VAL A 412 14.47 -17.62 5.93
CA VAL A 412 13.54 -16.59 5.48
C VAL A 412 13.23 -15.61 6.61
N LYS A 413 13.52 -14.34 6.37
CA LYS A 413 13.06 -13.20 7.18
C LYS A 413 11.81 -12.56 6.59
N TRP A 414 11.70 -12.52 5.26
CA TRP A 414 10.53 -11.99 4.56
C TRP A 414 10.11 -12.93 3.44
N ALA A 415 8.82 -13.23 3.35
CA ALA A 415 8.24 -13.94 2.20
C ALA A 415 7.19 -13.03 1.55
N ILE A 416 7.33 -12.77 0.26
CA ILE A 416 6.40 -11.94 -0.53
C ILE A 416 5.99 -12.74 -1.76
N MET A 417 4.69 -12.92 -1.99
CA MET A 417 4.19 -13.80 -3.04
C MET A 417 2.86 -13.35 -3.66
N VAL A 418 2.68 -13.66 -4.94
CA VAL A 418 1.37 -13.65 -5.61
C VAL A 418 0.72 -15.00 -5.42
N TYR A 419 -0.38 -15.01 -4.69
CA TYR A 419 -0.98 -16.22 -4.14
C TYR A 419 -2.50 -16.23 -4.29
N SER A 420 -3.08 -17.41 -4.51
CA SER A 420 -4.52 -17.63 -4.45
C SER A 420 -4.89 -18.89 -3.66
N ALA A 421 -5.93 -18.76 -2.83
CA ALA A 421 -6.53 -19.85 -2.06
C ALA A 421 -7.70 -20.48 -2.83
N GLN A 422 -7.45 -21.10 -3.98
CA GLN A 422 -8.49 -21.54 -4.93
C GLN A 422 -9.39 -22.71 -4.46
N ASN A 423 -9.21 -23.26 -3.26
CA ASN A 423 -9.97 -24.44 -2.81
C ASN A 423 -10.70 -24.25 -1.47
N ASN A 424 -11.99 -24.62 -1.49
CA ASN A 424 -12.94 -24.58 -0.36
C ASN A 424 -13.07 -25.94 0.39
N LEU A 425 -12.29 -26.96 0.04
CA LEU A 425 -12.72 -28.36 0.23
C LEU A 425 -11.93 -29.24 1.23
N VAL A 426 -11.04 -28.72 2.07
CA VAL A 426 -10.26 -29.58 3.00
C VAL A 426 -10.41 -29.18 4.46
N SER A 427 -10.71 -30.14 5.34
CA SER A 427 -11.05 -29.93 6.76
C SER A 427 -9.89 -29.54 7.69
N GLU A 428 -8.68 -29.35 7.16
CA GLU A 428 -7.47 -29.10 7.95
C GLU A 428 -6.58 -28.02 7.32
N ASP A 429 -5.71 -27.41 8.15
CA ASP A 429 -4.83 -26.30 7.76
C ASP A 429 -3.88 -26.70 6.63
N GLN A 430 -3.61 -25.79 5.70
CA GLN A 430 -2.64 -25.99 4.62
C GLN A 430 -1.58 -24.88 4.68
N MET A 431 -0.35 -25.16 4.23
CA MET A 431 0.77 -24.22 4.33
C MET A 431 1.18 -23.63 2.99
N TYR A 432 1.52 -22.34 3.02
CA TYR A 432 2.16 -21.62 1.92
C TYR A 432 3.61 -22.05 1.75
N LEU A 433 4.32 -22.18 2.88
CA LEU A 433 5.73 -22.55 3.01
C LEU A 433 5.87 -23.49 4.21
N SER A 434 6.66 -24.55 4.10
CA SER A 434 6.85 -25.50 5.21
C SER A 434 8.21 -26.18 5.21
N GLY A 435 8.36 -27.15 6.09
CA GLY A 435 9.51 -28.03 6.22
C GLY A 435 9.45 -29.22 5.27
N PHE A 436 10.57 -29.93 5.19
CA PHE A 436 10.71 -31.16 4.43
C PHE A 436 11.85 -32.00 5.01
N CYS A 437 11.64 -33.31 5.10
CA CYS A 437 12.59 -34.28 5.65
C CYS A 437 12.97 -35.32 4.59
N PRO A 438 14.09 -35.14 3.86
CA PRO A 438 14.52 -36.05 2.79
C PRO A 438 14.74 -37.51 3.21
N GLY A 439 14.92 -37.77 4.51
CA GLY A 439 15.13 -39.12 5.05
C GLY A 439 13.84 -39.85 5.48
N GLN A 440 12.71 -39.16 5.56
CA GLN A 440 11.49 -39.67 6.17
C GLN A 440 10.23 -39.15 5.45
N ASP A 441 9.40 -40.05 4.93
CA ASP A 441 8.05 -39.78 4.44
C ASP A 441 7.07 -40.72 5.21
N VAL A 442 5.76 -40.48 5.17
CA VAL A 442 4.72 -41.35 5.79
C VAL A 442 4.80 -42.80 5.31
N PHE A 443 5.37 -43.04 4.13
CA PHE A 443 5.55 -44.37 3.55
C PHE A 443 6.81 -45.09 4.08
N GLY A 444 7.55 -44.49 5.02
CA GLY A 444 8.75 -45.03 5.65
C GLY A 444 10.03 -44.24 5.31
N PRO A 445 11.23 -44.81 5.57
CA PRO A 445 12.48 -44.25 5.03
C PRO A 445 12.32 -44.09 3.53
N ILE A 446 12.67 -42.92 2.98
CA ILE A 446 12.54 -42.67 1.55
C ILE A 446 13.53 -43.58 0.81
N ARG A 447 13.09 -44.76 0.37
CA ARG A 447 13.91 -45.68 -0.42
C ARG A 447 13.84 -45.23 -1.88
N GLY A 448 14.99 -44.90 -2.47
CA GLY A 448 15.12 -44.74 -3.92
C GLY A 448 15.00 -43.33 -4.50
N PHE A 449 14.80 -42.26 -3.71
CA PHE A 449 14.74 -40.88 -4.29
C PHE A 449 16.02 -40.48 -5.05
N GLN A 450 17.16 -41.06 -4.68
CA GLN A 450 18.45 -40.90 -5.38
C GLN A 450 18.37 -41.35 -6.85
N SER A 451 17.62 -42.41 -7.14
CA SER A 451 17.44 -42.96 -8.50
C SER A 451 16.59 -42.10 -9.42
N VAL A 452 15.98 -41.03 -8.88
CA VAL A 452 15.09 -40.14 -9.61
C VAL A 452 15.77 -38.82 -9.99
N PHE A 453 16.99 -38.57 -9.50
CA PHE A 453 17.79 -37.42 -9.92
C PHE A 453 18.29 -37.60 -11.35
N ASN A 454 18.22 -36.53 -12.13
CA ASN A 454 18.78 -36.49 -13.48
C ASN A 454 20.14 -35.80 -13.45
N GLY A 455 21.15 -36.37 -14.13
CA GLY A 455 22.47 -35.74 -14.26
C GLY A 455 23.14 -35.44 -12.92
N SER A 456 23.49 -34.17 -12.68
CA SER A 456 24.20 -33.70 -11.48
C SER A 456 23.28 -33.23 -10.34
N GLU A 457 21.98 -33.51 -10.39
CA GLU A 457 21.01 -33.05 -9.38
C GLU A 457 21.28 -33.63 -7.98
N GLU A 458 21.70 -34.89 -7.91
CA GLU A 458 21.94 -35.60 -6.64
C GLU A 458 23.04 -34.92 -5.81
N SER A 459 24.12 -34.46 -6.44
CA SER A 459 25.26 -33.84 -5.73
C SER A 459 24.94 -32.47 -5.13
N GLU A 460 23.88 -31.83 -5.59
CA GLU A 460 23.44 -30.49 -5.17
C GLU A 460 22.26 -30.55 -4.18
N TRP A 461 21.76 -31.76 -3.90
CA TRP A 461 20.67 -32.00 -2.97
C TRP A 461 21.19 -32.15 -1.54
N SER A 462 20.64 -31.36 -0.62
CA SER A 462 20.99 -31.44 0.80
C SER A 462 20.24 -32.58 1.50
N SER A 463 20.87 -33.28 2.44
CA SER A 463 20.20 -34.24 3.32
C SER A 463 19.65 -33.61 4.61
N GLU A 464 19.77 -32.28 4.77
CA GLU A 464 19.26 -31.55 5.94
C GLU A 464 17.76 -31.83 6.14
N SER A 465 17.23 -31.70 7.35
CA SER A 465 15.79 -31.89 7.60
C SER A 465 15.25 -30.64 8.26
N VAL A 466 14.12 -30.13 7.73
CA VAL A 466 13.39 -29.02 8.33
C VAL A 466 12.05 -29.58 8.78
N SER A 467 11.85 -29.69 10.09
CA SER A 467 10.58 -30.21 10.62
C SER A 467 9.50 -29.13 10.58
N GLN A 468 8.24 -29.52 10.49
CA GLN A 468 7.12 -28.58 10.56
C GLN A 468 7.14 -27.74 11.85
N ALA A 469 7.50 -28.35 12.98
CA ALA A 469 7.54 -27.68 14.28
C ALA A 469 8.53 -26.50 14.32
N SER A 470 9.52 -26.48 13.41
CA SER A 470 10.48 -25.38 13.26
C SER A 470 9.98 -24.23 12.38
N VAL A 471 8.83 -24.40 11.71
CA VAL A 471 8.27 -23.42 10.79
C VAL A 471 7.19 -22.59 11.47
N LYS A 472 7.15 -21.30 11.15
CA LYS A 472 6.10 -20.39 11.64
C LYS A 472 4.72 -20.83 11.18
N THR A 473 3.77 -20.79 12.12
CA THR A 473 2.33 -20.90 11.85
C THR A 473 1.81 -19.79 10.94
N ALA A 474 2.52 -18.65 10.86
CA ALA A 474 2.28 -17.57 9.89
C ALA A 474 2.23 -18.03 8.43
N PHE A 475 2.88 -19.16 8.14
CA PHE A 475 2.84 -19.77 6.82
C PHE A 475 1.62 -20.71 6.62
N MET A 476 0.66 -20.74 7.55
CA MET A 476 -0.53 -21.58 7.51
C MET A 476 -1.79 -20.75 7.24
N ARG A 477 -2.74 -21.31 6.48
CA ARG A 477 -4.13 -20.83 6.44
C ARG A 477 -5.01 -21.64 7.38
N GLY A 478 -5.89 -20.96 8.12
CA GLY A 478 -6.89 -21.55 8.99
C GLY A 478 -8.20 -21.87 8.27
N TRP A 479 -8.68 -23.11 8.45
CA TRP A 479 -9.90 -23.58 7.77
C TRP A 479 -11.22 -23.21 8.48
N GLN A 480 -11.30 -23.28 9.82
CA GLN A 480 -12.56 -23.13 10.55
C GLN A 480 -13.20 -21.72 10.51
N GLN A 481 -12.60 -20.77 9.79
CA GLN A 481 -13.01 -19.36 9.76
C GLN A 481 -12.88 -18.71 8.37
N ASN A 482 -13.20 -19.40 7.26
CA ASN A 482 -13.26 -18.82 5.90
C ASN A 482 -11.89 -18.46 5.25
N ASN A 483 -10.93 -19.40 5.16
CA ASN A 483 -9.61 -19.13 4.57
C ASN A 483 -8.87 -17.96 5.26
N THR A 484 -8.91 -17.88 6.58
CA THR A 484 -8.21 -16.84 7.35
C THR A 484 -6.73 -17.13 7.50
N LEU A 485 -5.95 -16.07 7.73
CA LEU A 485 -4.53 -16.18 8.04
C LEU A 485 -4.34 -16.64 9.49
N LYS A 486 -3.53 -17.66 9.73
CA LYS A 486 -3.02 -17.96 11.08
C LYS A 486 -1.68 -17.26 11.22
N THR A 487 -1.50 -16.42 12.24
CA THR A 487 -0.27 -15.64 12.35
C THR A 487 0.42 -15.70 13.70
N ASP A 488 -0.26 -16.09 14.78
CA ASP A 488 0.27 -16.11 16.14
C ASP A 488 1.09 -14.84 16.49
N GLY A 489 0.55 -13.66 16.15
CA GLY A 489 1.21 -12.37 16.38
C GLY A 489 2.23 -11.96 15.31
N THR A 490 2.49 -12.82 14.32
CA THR A 490 3.35 -12.49 13.18
C THR A 490 2.71 -11.40 12.31
N PRO A 491 3.45 -10.32 12.00
CA PRO A 491 2.99 -9.33 11.03
C PRO A 491 2.80 -9.94 9.63
N VAL A 492 1.64 -9.67 9.05
CA VAL A 492 1.29 -10.06 7.68
C VAL A 492 0.62 -8.88 6.98
N TRP A 493 0.86 -8.75 5.67
CA TRP A 493 0.20 -7.78 4.81
C TRP A 493 -0.52 -8.50 3.68
N LEU A 494 -1.71 -8.02 3.36
CA LEU A 494 -2.50 -8.43 2.20
C LEU A 494 -2.68 -7.21 1.32
N ASP A 495 -2.26 -7.32 0.06
CA ASP A 495 -2.37 -6.26 -0.93
C ASP A 495 -1.81 -4.93 -0.40
N GLY A 496 -0.68 -4.98 0.31
CA GLY A 496 0.01 -3.86 0.93
C GLY A 496 -0.60 -3.27 2.20
N GLU A 497 -1.71 -3.82 2.69
CA GLU A 497 -2.29 -3.44 3.98
C GLU A 497 -1.87 -4.38 5.10
N LYS A 498 -1.40 -3.83 6.22
CA LYS A 498 -1.10 -4.63 7.40
C LYS A 498 -2.39 -5.22 7.97
N VAL A 499 -2.42 -6.54 8.12
CA VAL A 499 -3.57 -7.25 8.66
C VAL A 499 -3.59 -7.07 10.18
N ALA A 500 -4.61 -6.35 10.68
CA ALA A 500 -4.73 -6.06 12.11
C ALA A 500 -5.18 -7.28 12.93
N TYR A 501 -6.08 -8.09 12.38
CA TYR A 501 -6.64 -9.28 13.05
C TYR A 501 -6.63 -10.46 12.06
N PRO A 502 -5.49 -11.15 11.91
CA PRO A 502 -5.32 -12.17 10.87
C PRO A 502 -6.28 -13.35 11.00
N SER A 503 -6.60 -13.76 12.24
CA SER A 503 -7.56 -14.81 12.51
C SER A 503 -8.98 -14.49 12.03
N SER A 504 -9.32 -13.22 11.79
CA SER A 504 -10.64 -12.81 11.29
C SER A 504 -10.64 -12.27 9.85
N MET A 505 -9.47 -12.15 9.21
CA MET A 505 -9.36 -11.62 7.85
C MET A 505 -9.28 -12.77 6.83
N PRO A 506 -10.33 -13.03 6.03
CA PRO A 506 -10.29 -14.05 5.01
C PRO A 506 -9.42 -13.60 3.82
N LEU A 507 -8.77 -14.55 3.17
CA LEU A 507 -8.21 -14.36 1.83
C LEU A 507 -9.34 -14.13 0.83
N SER A 508 -9.11 -13.33 -0.22
CA SER A 508 -10.17 -12.91 -1.17
C SER A 508 -10.75 -14.04 -2.01
N GLY A 509 -10.09 -15.21 -2.04
CA GLY A 509 -10.40 -16.32 -2.96
C GLY A 509 -9.86 -16.10 -4.38
N GLY A 510 -9.53 -14.86 -4.76
CA GLY A 510 -8.79 -14.50 -5.96
C GLY A 510 -7.27 -14.53 -5.76
N PHE A 511 -6.51 -13.95 -6.69
CA PHE A 511 -5.09 -13.69 -6.50
C PHE A 511 -4.87 -12.39 -5.72
N GLN A 512 -3.92 -12.42 -4.79
CA GLN A 512 -3.52 -11.30 -3.94
C GLN A 512 -2.00 -11.30 -3.76
N VAL A 513 -1.46 -10.16 -3.30
CA VAL A 513 -0.09 -10.11 -2.78
C VAL A 513 -0.12 -10.42 -1.29
N LEU A 514 0.60 -11.46 -0.87
CA LEU A 514 0.77 -11.85 0.52
C LEU A 514 2.22 -11.59 0.95
N THR A 515 2.39 -10.79 2.00
CA THR A 515 3.70 -10.54 2.63
C THR A 515 3.69 -11.02 4.06
N ILE A 516 4.71 -11.79 4.46
CA ILE A 516 4.87 -12.35 5.79
C ILE A 516 6.21 -11.95 6.37
N ASP A 517 6.18 -11.39 7.59
CA ASP A 517 7.37 -11.22 8.43
C ASP A 517 7.74 -12.55 9.10
N ALA A 518 8.64 -13.26 8.46
CA ALA A 518 9.07 -14.59 8.87
C ALA A 518 10.13 -14.58 9.98
N ARG A 519 10.46 -13.43 10.57
CA ARG A 519 11.46 -13.36 11.65
C ARG A 519 10.96 -14.04 12.93
N LEU A 520 11.83 -14.78 13.59
CA LEU A 520 11.61 -15.29 14.94
C LEU A 520 11.68 -14.13 15.96
N ALA A 521 11.27 -14.39 17.20
CA ALA A 521 11.21 -13.36 18.24
C ALA A 521 12.58 -12.71 18.55
N ASP A 522 13.68 -13.41 18.25
CA ASP A 522 15.05 -12.92 18.38
C ASP A 522 15.58 -12.22 17.11
N GLY A 523 14.74 -12.06 16.08
CA GLY A 523 15.09 -11.44 14.79
C GLY A 523 15.79 -12.39 13.80
N SER A 524 16.03 -13.65 14.17
CA SER A 524 16.59 -14.65 13.26
C SER A 524 15.58 -15.12 12.21
N ALA A 525 16.06 -15.75 11.15
CA ALA A 525 15.23 -16.20 10.04
C ALA A 525 14.47 -17.50 10.36
N THR A 526 13.22 -17.62 9.93
CA THR A 526 12.52 -18.92 9.92
C THR A 526 13.04 -19.79 8.79
N VAL A 527 13.41 -21.02 9.08
CA VAL A 527 13.94 -21.94 8.06
C VAL A 527 12.78 -22.68 7.38
N VAL A 528 12.75 -22.64 6.04
CA VAL A 528 11.75 -23.35 5.22
C VAL A 528 12.43 -24.22 4.17
N ARG A 529 11.68 -25.17 3.61
CA ARG A 529 12.20 -26.11 2.62
C ARG A 529 11.21 -26.60 1.57
N ALA A 530 9.92 -26.27 1.64
CA ALA A 530 8.98 -26.76 0.64
C ALA A 530 7.77 -25.84 0.45
N LEU A 531 7.16 -25.99 -0.74
CA LEU A 531 5.86 -25.43 -1.10
C LEU A 531 4.77 -26.48 -1.11
N GLY A 532 3.57 -26.03 -0.77
CA GLY A 532 2.36 -26.83 -0.81
C GLY A 532 2.43 -28.08 0.05
N THR A 533 3.14 -28.02 1.18
CA THR A 533 3.17 -29.12 2.14
C THR A 533 2.96 -28.56 3.53
N ARG A 534 2.09 -29.15 4.33
CA ARG A 534 1.83 -28.75 5.71
C ARG A 534 2.79 -29.45 6.67
N THR A 535 3.08 -30.72 6.40
CA THR A 535 3.88 -31.62 7.25
C THR A 535 5.07 -32.15 6.45
N ASP A 536 6.11 -32.58 7.15
CA ASP A 536 7.28 -33.22 6.55
C ASP A 536 7.02 -34.66 6.08
N ASP A 537 5.78 -35.13 6.17
CA ASP A 537 5.35 -36.51 5.95
C ASP A 537 4.56 -36.74 4.64
N GLY A 538 4.42 -35.73 3.79
CA GLY A 538 3.82 -35.90 2.47
C GLY A 538 2.30 -36.18 2.39
N GLN A 539 1.57 -36.30 3.52
CA GLN A 539 0.12 -36.58 3.53
C GLN A 539 -0.77 -35.34 3.51
N ASN A 540 -0.22 -34.20 3.90
CA ASN A 540 -0.95 -32.94 4.05
C ASN A 540 -0.39 -31.93 3.05
N CYS A 541 -0.62 -32.14 1.76
CA CYS A 541 -0.02 -31.33 0.70
C CYS A 541 -1.07 -30.74 -0.23
N GLY A 542 -0.77 -29.60 -0.85
CA GLY A 542 -1.55 -28.98 -1.91
C GLY A 542 -2.70 -28.10 -1.45
N GLY A 543 -3.48 -27.60 -2.42
CA GLY A 543 -4.57 -26.65 -2.18
C GLY A 543 -4.21 -25.18 -2.40
N GLN A 544 -3.02 -24.89 -2.92
CA GLN A 544 -2.48 -23.55 -3.19
C GLN A 544 -2.28 -23.34 -4.69
N THR A 545 -2.35 -22.08 -5.13
CA THR A 545 -1.90 -21.67 -6.46
C THR A 545 -0.97 -20.47 -6.33
N TYR A 546 0.18 -20.52 -6.99
CA TYR A 546 1.23 -19.50 -6.91
C TYR A 546 1.52 -18.90 -8.29
N GLY A 547 1.61 -17.58 -8.36
CA GLY A 547 2.14 -16.88 -9.52
C GLY A 547 3.65 -16.67 -9.42
N GLU A 548 4.07 -15.93 -8.41
CA GLU A 548 5.47 -15.57 -8.18
C GLU A 548 5.74 -15.47 -6.68
N MET A 549 6.97 -15.78 -6.28
CA MET A 549 7.38 -15.75 -4.87
C MET A 549 8.83 -15.33 -4.73
N LEU A 550 9.05 -14.40 -3.81
CA LEU A 550 10.35 -13.89 -3.41
C LEU A 550 10.54 -14.15 -1.92
N LEU A 551 11.59 -14.88 -1.57
CA LEU A 551 11.99 -15.12 -0.18
C LEU A 551 13.27 -14.35 0.10
N PHE A 552 13.37 -13.66 1.21
CA PHE A 552 14.54 -12.87 1.60
C PHE A 552 15.13 -13.39 2.90
N SER A 553 16.46 -13.55 2.94
CA SER A 553 17.22 -13.82 4.16
C SER A 553 17.64 -12.57 4.90
N ASP A 554 17.64 -11.43 4.20
CA ASP A 554 18.04 -10.13 4.72
C ASP A 554 16.83 -9.34 5.23
N GLU A 555 17.09 -8.30 6.02
CA GLU A 555 16.06 -7.35 6.43
C GLU A 555 15.61 -6.50 5.23
N LEU A 556 14.30 -6.25 5.16
CA LEU A 556 13.73 -5.29 4.21
C LEU A 556 13.27 -4.03 4.95
N THR A 557 13.53 -2.87 4.35
CA THR A 557 12.85 -1.62 4.74
C THR A 557 11.39 -1.64 4.28
N ASP A 558 10.55 -0.77 4.86
CA ASP A 558 9.16 -0.65 4.43
C ASP A 558 9.05 -0.24 2.96
N VAL A 559 9.92 0.66 2.48
CA VAL A 559 9.99 1.06 1.07
C VAL A 559 10.38 -0.11 0.17
N GLN A 560 11.37 -0.93 0.55
CA GLN A 560 11.74 -2.13 -0.21
C GLN A 560 10.58 -3.11 -0.32
N ARG A 561 9.93 -3.43 0.80
CA ARG A 561 8.77 -4.33 0.84
C ARG A 561 7.68 -3.83 -0.09
N LEU A 562 7.26 -2.57 0.06
CA LEU A 562 6.17 -2.01 -0.75
C LEU A 562 6.53 -1.89 -2.23
N ALA A 563 7.78 -1.61 -2.57
CA ALA A 563 8.23 -1.60 -3.96
C ALA A 563 8.11 -2.99 -4.60
N ILE A 564 8.44 -4.06 -3.87
CA ILE A 564 8.27 -5.45 -4.32
C ILE A 564 6.78 -5.77 -4.49
N GLU A 565 5.94 -5.37 -3.55
CA GLU A 565 4.49 -5.58 -3.64
C GLU A 565 3.87 -4.83 -4.84
N ALA A 566 4.31 -3.60 -5.12
CA ALA A 566 3.90 -2.84 -6.30
C ALA A 566 4.35 -3.51 -7.61
N TYR A 567 5.58 -4.03 -7.64
CA TYR A 567 6.09 -4.80 -8.76
C TYR A 567 5.21 -6.03 -9.03
N LEU A 568 4.93 -6.83 -8.00
CA LEU A 568 4.08 -8.01 -8.12
C LEU A 568 2.65 -7.65 -8.52
N GLY A 569 2.05 -6.65 -7.89
CA GLY A 569 0.70 -6.19 -8.19
C GLY A 569 0.53 -5.77 -9.64
N CYS A 570 1.48 -5.00 -10.18
CA CYS A 570 1.42 -4.54 -11.55
C CYS A 570 1.78 -5.63 -12.58
N LYS A 571 2.84 -6.40 -12.34
CA LYS A 571 3.22 -7.51 -13.23
C LYS A 571 2.08 -8.51 -13.38
N TRP A 572 1.45 -8.88 -12.28
CA TRP A 572 0.34 -9.84 -12.24
C TRP A 572 -1.04 -9.20 -12.44
N ARG A 573 -1.09 -7.87 -12.65
CA ARG A 573 -2.31 -7.09 -12.93
C ARG A 573 -3.40 -7.32 -11.88
N LEU A 574 -3.01 -7.40 -10.62
CA LEU A 574 -3.93 -7.71 -9.53
C LEU A 574 -4.87 -6.51 -9.29
N PRO A 575 -6.21 -6.72 -9.27
CA PRO A 575 -7.16 -5.63 -9.10
C PRO A 575 -6.88 -4.82 -7.83
N GLY A 576 -6.77 -3.50 -7.96
CA GLY A 576 -6.53 -2.61 -6.83
C GLY A 576 -5.06 -2.52 -6.41
N LEU A 577 -4.16 -3.15 -7.15
CA LEU A 577 -2.70 -3.02 -7.01
C LEU A 577 -2.01 -2.63 -8.33
N ASP A 578 -2.71 -2.75 -9.46
CA ASP A 578 -2.27 -2.21 -10.73
C ASP A 578 -2.33 -0.67 -10.71
N PHE A 579 -1.21 0.00 -11.05
CA PHE A 579 -1.21 1.46 -11.10
C PHE A 579 -2.07 1.96 -12.24
N SER A 580 -3.30 2.33 -11.94
CA SER A 580 -4.21 2.95 -12.88
C SER A 580 -4.53 4.38 -12.44
N VAL A 581 -4.46 5.31 -13.40
CA VAL A 581 -4.78 6.72 -13.18
C VAL A 581 -6.07 7.09 -13.91
N SER A 582 -6.96 7.79 -13.20
CA SER A 582 -8.18 8.35 -13.79
C SER A 582 -7.96 9.73 -14.40
N SER A 583 -6.92 10.46 -13.94
CA SER A 583 -6.57 11.80 -14.40
C SER A 583 -5.11 12.09 -14.10
N LEU A 584 -4.32 12.40 -15.14
CA LEU A 584 -2.91 12.73 -15.05
C LEU A 584 -2.55 13.73 -16.15
N SER A 585 -1.85 14.80 -15.78
CA SER A 585 -1.28 15.76 -16.72
C SER A 585 0.19 16.00 -16.40
N VAL A 586 1.00 16.20 -17.43
CA VAL A 586 2.44 16.45 -17.30
C VAL A 586 2.75 17.81 -17.92
N GLU A 587 3.25 18.73 -17.10
CA GLU A 587 3.74 20.02 -17.55
C GLU A 587 5.07 19.88 -18.31
N ALA A 588 5.40 20.88 -19.12
CA ALA A 588 6.70 20.90 -19.80
C ALA A 588 7.84 20.87 -18.78
N GLY A 589 8.70 19.86 -18.88
CA GLY A 589 9.81 19.62 -17.93
C GLY A 589 9.45 18.74 -16.72
N GLY A 590 8.21 18.28 -16.60
CA GLY A 590 7.83 17.18 -15.72
C GLY A 590 8.02 15.82 -16.40
N ASN A 591 8.19 14.75 -15.63
CA ASN A 591 8.41 13.40 -16.16
C ASN A 591 7.53 12.34 -15.50
N VAL A 592 7.19 11.30 -16.25
CA VAL A 592 6.58 10.08 -15.73
C VAL A 592 7.44 8.92 -16.15
N LEU A 593 7.98 8.18 -15.18
CA LEU A 593 8.81 7.02 -15.43
C LEU A 593 7.97 5.74 -15.34
N ALA A 594 8.11 4.89 -16.34
CA ALA A 594 7.74 3.49 -16.26
C ALA A 594 8.98 2.69 -15.84
N GLY A 595 8.85 1.85 -14.81
CA GLY A 595 9.99 1.13 -14.24
C GLY A 595 10.63 0.09 -15.19
N ARG A 596 11.89 -0.29 -14.92
CA ARG A 596 12.71 -1.23 -15.75
C ARG A 596 12.04 -2.58 -16.07
N GLU A 597 11.09 -3.02 -15.25
CA GLU A 597 10.38 -4.29 -15.37
C GLU A 597 9.03 -4.16 -16.09
N GLY A 598 8.78 -3.06 -16.81
CA GLY A 598 7.50 -2.83 -17.45
C GLY A 598 6.40 -2.68 -16.40
N LEU A 599 6.59 -1.71 -15.50
CA LEU A 599 5.56 -1.21 -14.61
C LEU A 599 4.88 0.01 -15.28
N PRO A 600 4.02 -0.19 -16.31
CA PRO A 600 3.44 0.91 -17.05
C PRO A 600 2.41 1.64 -16.20
N VAL A 601 2.20 2.91 -16.52
CA VAL A 601 1.04 3.63 -16.06
C VAL A 601 -0.19 3.10 -16.78
N GLY A 602 -1.12 2.52 -16.03
CA GLY A 602 -2.37 1.98 -16.53
C GLY A 602 -3.43 3.06 -16.75
N LEU A 603 -4.26 2.88 -17.77
CA LEU A 603 -5.47 3.65 -17.98
C LEU A 603 -6.58 3.07 -17.10
N ALA A 604 -7.19 3.88 -16.23
CA ALA A 604 -8.26 3.39 -15.35
C ALA A 604 -9.50 2.93 -16.14
N PRO A 605 -10.20 1.86 -15.68
CA PRO A 605 -11.36 1.32 -16.39
C PRO A 605 -12.62 2.20 -16.30
N GLY A 606 -12.61 3.24 -15.45
CA GLY A 606 -13.71 4.19 -15.34
C GLY A 606 -13.21 5.61 -15.49
N LEU A 607 -13.25 6.16 -16.71
CA LEU A 607 -12.82 7.52 -17.00
C LEU A 607 -14.01 8.46 -17.09
N ALA A 608 -13.93 9.58 -16.39
CA ALA A 608 -14.97 10.60 -16.40
C ALA A 608 -14.36 11.96 -16.72
N PHE A 609 -14.87 12.58 -17.78
CA PHE A 609 -14.46 13.89 -18.25
C PHE A 609 -15.64 14.85 -18.21
N ALA A 610 -15.35 16.14 -18.03
CA ALA A 610 -16.31 17.21 -18.19
C ALA A 610 -15.89 18.14 -19.33
N ALA A 611 -16.85 18.69 -20.06
CA ALA A 611 -16.66 19.70 -21.08
C ALA A 611 -17.42 20.97 -20.72
N LYS A 612 -16.69 22.09 -20.71
CA LYS A 612 -17.22 23.42 -20.42
C LYS A 612 -16.82 24.38 -21.52
N ASP A 613 -17.79 25.15 -22.01
CA ASP A 613 -17.58 26.18 -23.04
C ASP A 613 -16.86 25.71 -24.33
N GLY A 614 -17.01 24.42 -24.66
CA GLY A 614 -16.42 23.80 -25.84
C GLY A 614 -14.99 23.28 -25.65
N LYS A 615 -14.54 23.10 -24.41
CA LYS A 615 -13.26 22.47 -24.07
C LYS A 615 -13.45 21.42 -22.99
N VAL A 616 -12.61 20.38 -22.99
CA VAL A 616 -12.54 19.41 -21.91
C VAL A 616 -11.81 20.03 -20.73
N VAL A 617 -12.34 19.81 -19.52
CA VAL A 617 -11.72 20.20 -18.25
C VAL A 617 -10.72 19.10 -17.90
N ASN A 618 -9.46 19.48 -17.66
CA ASN A 618 -8.36 18.60 -17.27
C ASN A 618 -8.25 17.32 -18.13
N PRO A 619 -8.09 17.43 -19.46
CA PRO A 619 -7.83 16.25 -20.28
C PRO A 619 -6.51 15.60 -19.84
N MET A 620 -6.41 14.28 -20.01
CA MET A 620 -5.21 13.53 -19.72
C MET A 620 -4.16 13.83 -20.81
N ASN A 621 -3.07 14.49 -20.47
CA ASN A 621 -2.05 14.95 -21.43
C ASN A 621 -0.66 14.43 -21.05
N LEU A 622 -0.23 13.39 -21.77
CA LEU A 622 0.91 12.52 -21.44
C LEU A 622 1.81 12.26 -22.66
N PRO A 623 2.33 13.31 -23.34
CA PRO A 623 2.90 13.19 -24.68
C PRO A 623 4.04 12.17 -24.82
N ASP A 624 4.81 11.94 -23.76
CA ASP A 624 5.97 11.04 -23.75
C ASP A 624 5.74 9.73 -22.96
N VAL A 625 4.52 9.48 -22.47
CA VAL A 625 4.21 8.31 -21.63
C VAL A 625 3.60 7.18 -22.46
N GLU A 626 4.14 5.97 -22.30
CA GLU A 626 3.51 4.75 -22.78
C GLU A 626 2.57 4.21 -21.69
N MET A 627 1.28 4.19 -22.00
CA MET A 627 0.25 3.73 -21.06
C MET A 627 -0.20 2.31 -21.40
N ASN A 628 -0.52 1.52 -20.39
CA ASN A 628 -1.20 0.25 -20.57
C ASN A 628 -2.72 0.48 -20.58
N ALA A 629 -3.40 0.07 -21.64
CA ALA A 629 -4.84 0.15 -21.81
C ALA A 629 -5.46 -1.22 -22.13
N ALA A 630 -4.82 -2.30 -21.66
CA ALA A 630 -5.25 -3.68 -21.89
C ALA A 630 -6.48 -4.10 -21.05
N VAL A 631 -6.78 -3.35 -19.99
CA VAL A 631 -8.01 -3.52 -19.20
C VAL A 631 -9.10 -2.69 -19.86
N SER A 632 -10.20 -3.33 -20.25
CA SER A 632 -11.37 -2.66 -20.82
C SER A 632 -12.10 -1.79 -19.80
N GLY A 633 -12.91 -0.86 -20.27
CA GLY A 633 -13.53 0.13 -19.40
C GLY A 633 -14.59 0.99 -20.06
N ALA A 634 -15.06 1.99 -19.32
CA ALA A 634 -16.03 2.97 -19.76
C ALA A 634 -15.43 4.38 -19.73
N ILE A 635 -15.73 5.16 -20.76
CA ILE A 635 -15.44 6.59 -20.84
C ILE A 635 -16.76 7.35 -20.80
N SER A 636 -16.85 8.34 -19.92
CA SER A 636 -17.99 9.26 -19.84
C SER A 636 -17.57 10.70 -20.09
N LEU A 637 -18.40 11.44 -20.83
CA LEU A 637 -18.21 12.87 -21.07
C LEU A 637 -19.46 13.68 -20.70
N ALA A 638 -19.36 14.50 -19.67
CA ALA A 638 -20.40 15.41 -19.23
C ALA A 638 -20.28 16.78 -19.92
N PHE A 639 -21.31 17.24 -20.61
CA PHE A 639 -21.37 18.57 -21.21
C PHE A 639 -22.13 19.55 -20.31
N ASP A 640 -21.63 20.78 -20.20
CA ASP A 640 -22.30 21.90 -19.50
C ASP A 640 -23.65 22.30 -20.13
N LYS A 641 -23.86 21.95 -21.41
CA LYS A 641 -25.02 22.33 -22.21
C LYS A 641 -25.53 21.14 -23.02
N ALA A 642 -26.85 21.02 -23.15
CA ALA A 642 -27.48 20.02 -24.02
C ALA A 642 -27.22 20.23 -25.52
N ASN A 643 -26.68 21.38 -25.94
CA ASN A 643 -26.24 21.67 -27.31
C ASN A 643 -24.75 22.06 -27.31
N PRO A 644 -23.83 21.10 -27.15
CA PRO A 644 -22.40 21.38 -27.13
C PRO A 644 -21.90 21.93 -28.47
N LYS A 645 -20.76 22.64 -28.45
CA LYS A 645 -20.12 23.15 -29.67
C LYS A 645 -19.65 21.97 -30.54
N ILE A 646 -19.81 22.08 -31.85
CA ILE A 646 -19.25 21.13 -32.82
C ILE A 646 -17.73 21.19 -32.72
N GLY A 647 -17.07 20.04 -32.78
CA GLY A 647 -15.61 19.97 -32.76
C GLY A 647 -15.07 18.68 -32.16
N ARG A 648 -13.75 18.66 -31.97
CA ARG A 648 -13.02 17.59 -31.28
C ARG A 648 -12.81 18.00 -29.82
N TYR A 649 -13.11 17.09 -28.91
CA TYR A 649 -12.93 17.23 -27.47
C TYR A 649 -11.86 16.22 -27.04
N PRO A 650 -10.58 16.61 -26.98
CA PRO A 650 -9.49 15.72 -26.57
C PRO A 650 -9.71 15.24 -25.14
N LEU A 651 -9.65 13.92 -24.93
CA LEU A 651 -9.85 13.29 -23.62
C LEU A 651 -8.52 12.76 -23.08
N VAL A 652 -7.81 12.00 -23.90
CA VAL A 652 -6.51 11.39 -23.57
C VAL A 652 -5.55 11.61 -24.73
N SER A 653 -4.32 12.01 -24.43
CA SER A 653 -3.18 11.97 -25.34
C SER A 653 -1.98 11.35 -24.63
N ALA A 654 -1.40 10.32 -25.23
CA ALA A 654 -0.24 9.58 -24.75
C ALA A 654 0.79 9.40 -25.88
N LYS A 655 2.00 8.92 -25.57
CA LYS A 655 2.95 8.45 -26.58
C LYS A 655 2.39 7.21 -27.30
N LYS A 656 1.86 6.27 -26.51
CA LYS A 656 1.25 5.01 -26.93
C LYS A 656 0.26 4.51 -25.88
N LEU A 657 -0.85 3.91 -26.33
CA LEU A 657 -1.82 3.16 -25.53
C LEU A 657 -1.65 1.66 -25.86
N ASP A 658 -0.80 0.98 -25.11
CA ASP A 658 -0.42 -0.40 -25.33
C ASP A 658 -1.52 -1.39 -24.89
N GLY A 659 -1.72 -2.45 -25.67
CA GLY A 659 -2.74 -3.47 -25.41
C GLY A 659 -4.19 -3.01 -25.59
N LEU A 660 -4.44 -1.79 -26.06
CA LEU A 660 -5.78 -1.25 -26.27
C LEU A 660 -6.59 -2.08 -27.28
N LYS A 661 -7.82 -2.42 -26.89
CA LYS A 661 -8.86 -2.97 -27.76
C LYS A 661 -10.07 -2.01 -27.79
N PRO A 662 -10.16 -1.10 -28.78
CA PRO A 662 -11.18 -0.04 -28.82
C PRO A 662 -12.62 -0.55 -28.69
N GLU A 663 -12.91 -1.73 -29.21
CA GLU A 663 -14.23 -2.37 -29.22
C GLU A 663 -14.69 -2.85 -27.84
N GLU A 664 -13.78 -3.04 -26.90
CA GLU A 664 -14.11 -3.44 -25.52
C GLU A 664 -14.39 -2.23 -24.61
N TRP A 665 -14.29 -0.99 -25.13
CA TRP A 665 -14.54 0.24 -24.38
C TRP A 665 -15.92 0.82 -24.60
N GLU A 666 -16.65 1.07 -23.51
CA GLU A 666 -17.96 1.72 -23.53
C GLU A 666 -17.83 3.25 -23.54
N PHE A 667 -18.77 3.93 -24.18
CA PHE A 667 -18.82 5.39 -24.19
C PHE A 667 -20.22 5.93 -23.88
N ALA A 668 -20.29 6.89 -22.96
CA ALA A 668 -21.52 7.57 -22.57
C ALA A 668 -21.36 9.09 -22.48
N THR A 669 -22.45 9.84 -22.70
CA THR A 669 -22.48 11.29 -22.50
C THR A 669 -23.55 11.69 -21.49
N THR A 670 -23.29 12.76 -20.74
CA THR A 670 -24.29 13.41 -19.88
C THR A 670 -24.52 14.85 -20.35
N PRO A 671 -25.76 15.28 -20.67
CA PRO A 671 -26.97 14.47 -20.73
C PRO A 671 -26.91 13.42 -21.86
N ALA A 672 -27.66 12.32 -21.72
CA ALA A 672 -27.69 11.23 -22.69
C ALA A 672 -28.26 11.65 -24.05
N ALA A 673 -29.19 12.61 -24.07
CA ALA A 673 -29.77 13.17 -25.29
C ALA A 673 -29.22 14.59 -25.54
N LEU A 674 -28.45 14.76 -26.61
CA LEU A 674 -27.88 16.05 -27.01
C LEU A 674 -28.69 16.64 -28.18
N LYS A 675 -29.15 17.89 -28.01
CA LYS A 675 -30.04 18.57 -28.95
C LYS A 675 -29.31 18.88 -30.26
N GLY A 676 -29.68 18.18 -31.33
CA GLY A 676 -29.13 18.42 -32.67
C GLY A 676 -27.66 17.99 -32.82
N ARG A 677 -27.17 17.11 -31.94
CA ARG A 677 -25.78 16.67 -31.90
C ARG A 677 -25.66 15.16 -31.86
N LYS A 678 -24.66 14.65 -32.57
CA LYS A 678 -24.15 13.27 -32.46
C LYS A 678 -22.76 13.35 -31.85
N VAL A 679 -22.46 12.44 -30.92
CA VAL A 679 -21.13 12.33 -30.31
C VAL A 679 -20.62 10.92 -30.51
N GLU A 680 -19.36 10.81 -30.92
CA GLU A 680 -18.67 9.55 -31.17
C GLU A 680 -17.32 9.57 -30.48
N LEU A 681 -16.97 8.48 -29.79
CA LEU A 681 -15.63 8.29 -29.25
C LEU A 681 -14.71 7.83 -30.37
N VAL A 682 -13.59 8.51 -30.56
CA VAL A 682 -12.63 8.19 -31.62
C VAL A 682 -11.26 7.92 -31.01
N TRP A 683 -10.72 6.75 -31.34
CA TRP A 683 -9.36 6.34 -31.03
C TRP A 683 -8.47 6.62 -32.25
N GLU A 684 -7.53 7.56 -32.10
CA GLU A 684 -6.63 8.02 -33.16
C GLU A 684 -5.23 7.43 -32.97
N LYS A 685 -4.68 6.96 -34.09
CA LYS A 685 -3.31 6.46 -34.18
C LYS A 685 -2.33 7.59 -34.45
N ASN A 686 -1.12 7.47 -33.91
CA ASN A 686 0.01 8.33 -34.25
C ASN A 686 0.61 7.91 -35.62
N ASP A 687 1.64 8.64 -36.07
CA ASP A 687 2.33 8.38 -37.34
C ASP A 687 3.04 7.02 -37.38
N SER A 688 3.30 6.41 -36.21
CA SER A 688 3.88 5.06 -36.08
C SER A 688 2.82 3.94 -36.14
N GLY A 689 1.54 4.28 -36.21
CA GLY A 689 0.44 3.33 -36.27
C GLY A 689 -0.07 2.83 -34.91
N ASP A 690 0.48 3.36 -33.82
CA ASP A 690 0.06 3.06 -32.44
C ASP A 690 -1.11 3.96 -32.04
N TYR A 691 -2.08 3.42 -31.29
CA TYR A 691 -3.09 4.25 -30.65
C TYR A 691 -2.42 5.20 -29.66
N ALA A 692 -2.73 6.49 -29.75
CA ALA A 692 -2.06 7.52 -28.96
C ALA A 692 -3.02 8.59 -28.44
N ARG A 693 -4.20 8.74 -29.06
CA ARG A 693 -5.15 9.80 -28.72
C ARG A 693 -6.57 9.29 -28.69
N VAL A 694 -7.35 9.88 -27.79
CA VAL A 694 -8.78 9.62 -27.64
C VAL A 694 -9.49 10.96 -27.58
N TYR A 695 -10.53 11.14 -28.39
CA TYR A 695 -11.34 12.34 -28.35
C TYR A 695 -12.81 12.02 -28.63
N ALA A 696 -13.70 12.83 -28.05
CA ALA A 696 -15.10 12.83 -28.45
C ALA A 696 -15.28 13.77 -29.66
N LYS A 697 -15.81 13.25 -30.76
CA LYS A 697 -16.16 14.01 -31.96
C LYS A 697 -17.62 14.43 -31.86
N VAL A 698 -17.88 15.73 -31.76
CA VAL A 698 -19.24 16.30 -31.72
C VAL A 698 -19.58 16.87 -33.09
N GLU A 699 -20.66 16.36 -33.69
CA GLU A 699 -21.14 16.77 -35.01
C GLU A 699 -22.60 17.23 -34.95
N ALA A 700 -23.03 18.02 -35.94
CA ALA A 700 -24.44 18.32 -36.11
C ALA A 700 -25.19 17.10 -36.66
N THR A 701 -26.36 16.79 -36.10
CA THR A 701 -27.31 15.88 -36.76
C THR A 701 -28.06 16.68 -37.82
N GLY A 702 -27.67 16.55 -39.08
CA GLY A 702 -28.32 17.23 -40.20
C GLY A 702 -29.45 16.39 -40.82
N PHE A 703 -30.60 17.01 -41.05
CA PHE A 703 -31.51 16.61 -42.13
C PHE A 703 -30.86 17.00 -43.47
N SER A 704 -30.92 16.14 -44.48
CA SER A 704 -30.48 16.45 -45.83
C SER A 704 -31.45 17.42 -46.51
N LEU A 705 -30.97 18.59 -46.93
CA LEU A 705 -31.68 19.47 -47.86
C LEU A 705 -31.14 19.21 -49.26
N SER A 706 -31.87 18.38 -50.02
CA SER A 706 -31.65 18.22 -51.45
C SER A 706 -32.35 19.38 -52.18
N PHE A 707 -31.59 20.33 -52.70
CA PHE A 707 -32.12 21.31 -53.66
C PHE A 707 -32.14 20.66 -55.04
N ARG A 708 -33.30 20.68 -55.70
CA ARG A 708 -33.45 20.29 -57.11
C ARG A 708 -33.07 21.43 -58.03
#